data_AF-A0A954QWA5-F1
#
_entry.id   AF-A0A954QWA5-F1
#
_cell.length_a   1.000
_cell.length_b   1.000
_cell.length_c   1.000
_cell.angle_alpha   90.00
_cell.angle_beta   90.00
_cell.angle_gamma   90.00
#
_symmetry.space_group_name_H-M   'P 1'
#
loop_
_entity.id
_entity.type
_entity.pdbx_description
1 polymer ?
#
loop_
_entity_poly.entity_id
_entity_poly.type
_entity_poly.pdbx_seq_one_letter_code
_entity_poly.pdbx_strand_id
1 'polypeptide(L)'
;MQRKSHEHRGRHIAWPAVTWAAVIWPTVCWTLVGMFMAPTRVAHGQLAIGSGGMVATVHPLATQAAVDVMRDGGNAVDAAVTAALTLGVVDGYNSGIGGGCFILIRRADGKLFAIDGREMAPAKATRDMYVRDGQAVPSLSQVGALASGVPGALAAYEKVIREHGRLPLARLLKPGEKLADDGFEINEPYANRIAQHRAALAQFPATKAVLLREDGSAPPAGTTLVQHDLAKTYRAIAEHGSDWFYKGPFAESVETWMEANGGIMTAADLANYQVKSREPLVSKYREYTIVGFPPPSSGGVHVAQMLNILEPFDVAAIADKDWAAYLHLMAETMKLAFADRAHWLGDPDFAQVPRGLVEPQYGRELAKRIQMDRTTPVRSHGQPPRAETELFERHTTHIAAADAAGNWVGITATINTTFGSKVVIPGTGVVMNNEMDDFSIQPGVPNAFGLIGAEANAVAPGKRPLSSMSPTIVLRGDQPILTVGAAGGPKIITQVLQTIVRRLDLDMSLYNAVASPRIHHQWSPDRLYVERELADPFVDGLTVRGHAVVRTGGAGVTQAIEYDPQRRQFLGLHDPRVPGQAMGFQARVEAAPPSLDPTELVARESLTLKGGKTYQGLLLRRSPGELEFVQVGLPKGKPMFLVRISFDPTSVERYEPLERARRNELFARIRPLLASKRHAVIEAGRMADVRLDPIELDGRTMLRCDSPLFQLVSSADESSTRRCFVRLEQVFRAFQRVLPPRVSPDRPLVIRLHGSADEYHEQLRAEGWDIRNPAFYSASRNMIVAGCDLTFFADRLRRTHEQNDQVREQYTRLNAGLTDRLADLTAELKEAGFSNDEIQREVNARRALWKNELEAALKQIDAVDRR
;
A
#
# COMPACT_ATOMS: atom_id res chain seq x y z
N MET A 1 -4.54 66.01 -37.67
CA MET A 1 -5.60 67.05 -37.82
C MET A 1 -5.94 67.62 -36.45
N GLN A 2 -6.78 68.67 -36.38
CA GLN A 2 -7.24 69.31 -35.12
C GLN A 2 -8.23 68.38 -34.35
N ARG A 3 -8.72 68.63 -33.11
CA ARG A 3 -9.01 69.88 -32.37
C ARG A 3 -9.08 69.65 -30.82
N LYS A 4 -9.36 70.71 -30.03
CA LYS A 4 -9.38 70.72 -28.54
C LYS A 4 -10.80 70.78 -27.92
N SER A 5 -10.93 70.35 -26.64
CA SER A 5 -11.67 71.06 -25.56
C SER A 5 -11.37 70.43 -24.17
N HIS A 6 -10.68 71.11 -23.24
CA HIS A 6 -11.21 72.02 -22.18
C HIS A 6 -12.04 71.29 -21.09
N GLU A 7 -11.48 71.02 -19.90
CA GLU A 7 -11.54 71.83 -18.63
C GLU A 7 -12.72 71.41 -17.69
N HIS A 8 -12.72 71.62 -16.37
CA HIS A 8 -12.05 72.65 -15.54
C HIS A 8 -11.62 72.12 -14.13
N ARG A 9 -11.30 73.01 -13.17
CA ARG A 9 -10.69 72.68 -11.85
C ARG A 9 -11.66 72.67 -10.67
N GLY A 10 -11.28 71.97 -9.59
CA GLY A 10 -11.81 72.15 -8.23
C GLY A 10 -10.74 71.93 -7.14
N ARG A 11 -10.46 72.96 -6.34
CA ARG A 11 -9.77 72.93 -5.02
C ARG A 11 -10.69 73.69 -4.03
N HIS A 12 -10.58 73.70 -2.70
CA HIS A 12 -9.41 73.84 -1.79
C HIS A 12 -9.92 73.74 -0.32
N ILE A 13 -9.03 73.42 0.66
CA ILE A 13 -9.00 73.96 2.07
C ILE A 13 -10.14 73.54 3.06
N ALA A 14 -9.95 73.35 4.39
CA ALA A 14 -8.79 72.98 5.24
C ALA A 14 -9.17 72.75 6.74
N TRP A 15 -8.51 71.78 7.42
CA TRP A 15 -8.07 71.80 8.86
C TRP A 15 -9.16 71.85 9.99
N PRO A 16 -8.82 71.70 11.30
CA PRO A 16 -8.27 70.50 11.98
C PRO A 16 -8.99 70.17 13.34
N ALA A 17 -8.29 69.52 14.30
CA ALA A 17 -8.67 69.20 15.71
C ALA A 17 -9.59 67.95 15.95
N VAL A 18 -9.27 66.94 16.78
CA VAL A 18 -8.95 66.84 18.24
C VAL A 18 -10.24 66.92 19.10
N THR A 19 -10.67 65.94 19.92
CA THR A 19 -10.08 64.66 20.42
C THR A 19 -11.16 63.67 20.95
N TRP A 20 -10.70 62.48 21.41
CA TRP A 20 -11.28 61.57 22.45
C TRP A 20 -11.85 60.18 22.02
N ALA A 21 -11.10 59.16 22.46
CA ALA A 21 -11.55 57.92 23.12
C ALA A 21 -12.02 56.66 22.31
N ALA A 22 -11.26 55.59 22.57
CA ALA A 22 -11.70 54.24 22.98
C ALA A 22 -11.99 53.10 21.95
N VAL A 23 -10.99 52.20 21.87
CA VAL A 23 -11.11 50.72 21.94
C VAL A 23 -11.48 49.93 20.65
N ILE A 24 -10.96 48.69 20.58
CA ILE A 24 -11.07 47.62 19.54
C ILE A 24 -10.26 47.77 18.22
N TRP A 25 -9.00 47.33 18.29
CA TRP A 25 -8.28 46.52 17.28
C TRP A 25 -7.25 45.69 18.10
N PRO A 26 -7.00 44.38 17.87
CA PRO A 26 -6.81 43.81 16.53
C PRO A 26 -7.39 42.40 16.27
N THR A 27 -8.09 42.24 15.14
CA THR A 27 -8.56 40.92 14.64
C THR A 27 -8.30 40.69 13.14
N VAL A 28 -7.47 41.53 12.49
CA VAL A 28 -7.25 41.52 11.03
C VAL A 28 -5.76 41.32 10.65
N CYS A 29 -5.05 40.43 11.35
CA CYS A 29 -3.67 40.04 11.03
C CYS A 29 -3.38 38.53 11.13
N TRP A 30 -4.39 37.69 11.44
CA TRP A 30 -4.21 36.25 11.66
C TRP A 30 -4.70 35.35 10.50
N THR A 31 -5.20 35.93 9.40
CA THR A 31 -5.84 35.21 8.29
C THR A 31 -4.99 35.09 7.01
N LEU A 32 -3.77 35.63 6.98
CA LEU A 32 -2.92 35.64 5.76
C LEU A 32 -1.56 34.92 5.90
N VAL A 33 -1.24 34.34 7.05
CA VAL A 33 -0.02 33.52 7.24
C VAL A 33 -0.34 32.01 7.23
N GLY A 34 -1.58 31.61 7.53
CA GLY A 34 -1.98 30.21 7.66
C GLY A 34 -2.18 29.41 6.36
N MET A 35 -1.88 29.97 5.18
CA MET A 35 -2.27 29.38 3.88
C MET A 35 -1.10 28.76 3.07
N PHE A 36 0.13 28.79 3.59
CA PHE A 36 1.34 28.30 2.88
C PHE A 36 2.20 27.30 3.66
N MET A 37 1.59 26.41 4.45
CA MET A 37 2.16 25.08 4.75
C MET A 37 1.06 24.04 4.97
N ALA A 38 0.50 23.52 3.87
CA ALA A 38 -0.20 22.24 3.93
C ALA A 38 0.87 21.13 4.10
N PRO A 39 0.85 20.34 5.20
CA PRO A 39 1.81 19.26 5.36
C PRO A 39 1.52 18.18 4.31
N THR A 40 2.44 17.99 3.36
CA THR A 40 2.36 16.91 2.39
C THR A 40 2.35 15.58 3.12
N ARG A 41 1.17 14.95 3.22
CA ARG A 41 1.00 13.60 3.77
C ARG A 41 1.65 12.58 2.83
N VAL A 42 2.97 12.45 2.93
CA VAL A 42 3.68 11.28 2.40
C VAL A 42 3.09 10.06 3.08
N ALA A 43 2.37 9.22 2.32
CA ALA A 43 1.92 7.94 2.82
C ALA A 43 3.17 7.09 3.06
N HIS A 44 3.49 6.82 4.34
CA HIS A 44 4.66 6.03 4.68
C HIS A 44 4.35 4.56 4.36
N GLY A 45 4.79 4.12 3.17
CA GLY A 45 4.56 2.77 2.65
C GLY A 45 5.12 1.72 3.61
N GLN A 46 4.26 1.13 4.43
CA GLN A 46 4.69 0.23 5.49
C GLN A 46 5.27 -1.06 4.92
N LEU A 47 6.48 -1.40 5.35
CA LEU A 47 7.12 -2.68 5.08
C LEU A 47 6.40 -3.78 5.87
N ALA A 48 5.76 -4.70 5.16
CA ALA A 48 5.11 -5.86 5.75
C ALA A 48 6.10 -7.02 5.94
N ILE A 49 5.91 -7.82 6.99
CA ILE A 49 6.74 -9.00 7.27
C ILE A 49 5.84 -10.24 7.44
N GLY A 50 6.20 -11.35 6.80
CA GLY A 50 5.48 -12.63 6.87
C GLY A 50 6.42 -13.82 6.77
N SER A 51 5.93 -15.00 7.15
CA SER A 51 6.68 -16.27 7.03
C SER A 51 5.90 -17.39 6.34
N GLY A 52 4.56 -17.31 6.29
CA GLY A 52 3.69 -18.23 5.56
C GLY A 52 3.46 -17.81 4.11
N GLY A 53 3.52 -16.51 3.86
CA GLY A 53 3.39 -15.90 2.55
C GLY A 53 3.23 -14.39 2.66
N MET A 54 3.20 -13.73 1.50
CA MET A 54 3.19 -12.28 1.34
C MET A 54 2.45 -11.92 0.04
N VAL A 55 1.66 -10.84 0.10
CA VAL A 55 1.05 -10.19 -1.08
C VAL A 55 1.29 -8.68 -1.00
N ALA A 56 1.58 -8.05 -2.14
CA ALA A 56 1.61 -6.60 -2.30
C ALA A 56 0.77 -6.17 -3.51
N THR A 57 -0.16 -5.23 -3.30
CA THR A 57 -1.03 -4.67 -4.34
C THR A 57 -1.27 -3.17 -4.14
N VAL A 58 -1.79 -2.53 -5.19
CA VAL A 58 -2.16 -1.11 -5.17
C VAL A 58 -3.42 -0.78 -4.35
N HIS A 59 -4.16 -1.77 -3.84
CA HIS A 59 -5.41 -1.53 -3.09
C HIS A 59 -5.58 -2.46 -1.86
N PRO A 60 -5.81 -1.94 -0.64
CA PRO A 60 -5.88 -2.75 0.58
C PRO A 60 -6.90 -3.88 0.53
N LEU A 61 -8.08 -3.63 -0.04
CA LEU A 61 -9.14 -4.65 -0.19
C LEU A 61 -8.69 -5.86 -1.04
N ALA A 62 -7.87 -5.65 -2.07
CA ALA A 62 -7.34 -6.73 -2.91
C ALA A 62 -6.22 -7.50 -2.21
N THR A 63 -5.33 -6.80 -1.49
CA THR A 63 -4.32 -7.42 -0.62
C THR A 63 -4.98 -8.26 0.48
N GLN A 64 -6.05 -7.77 1.10
CA GLN A 64 -6.81 -8.49 2.12
C GLN A 64 -7.47 -9.76 1.56
N ALA A 65 -8.21 -9.64 0.44
CA ALA A 65 -8.86 -10.77 -0.22
C ALA A 65 -7.88 -11.89 -0.60
N ALA A 66 -6.71 -11.53 -1.15
CA ALA A 66 -5.67 -12.47 -1.54
C ALA A 66 -5.01 -13.18 -0.34
N VAL A 67 -4.75 -12.47 0.76
CA VAL A 67 -4.18 -13.06 1.98
C VAL A 67 -5.19 -13.96 2.68
N ASP A 68 -6.48 -13.64 2.68
CA ASP A 68 -7.51 -14.54 3.21
C ASP A 68 -7.68 -15.80 2.35
N VAL A 69 -7.53 -15.71 1.03
CA VAL A 69 -7.45 -16.89 0.14
C VAL A 69 -6.25 -17.79 0.46
N MET A 70 -5.09 -17.23 0.84
CA MET A 70 -3.96 -18.05 1.33
C MET A 70 -4.23 -18.68 2.71
N ARG A 71 -4.90 -17.95 3.61
CA ARG A 71 -5.28 -18.47 4.94
C ARG A 71 -6.29 -19.63 4.85
N ASP A 72 -7.11 -19.64 3.80
CA ASP A 72 -8.07 -20.69 3.44
C ASP A 72 -7.44 -21.87 2.66
N GLY A 73 -6.11 -21.87 2.45
CA GLY A 73 -5.36 -23.00 1.87
C GLY A 73 -4.87 -22.78 0.44
N GLY A 74 -5.22 -21.66 -0.20
CA GLY A 74 -4.67 -21.24 -1.48
C GLY A 74 -3.15 -21.03 -1.44
N ASN A 75 -2.53 -21.09 -2.62
CA ASN A 75 -1.11 -20.80 -2.82
C ASN A 75 -0.91 -19.39 -3.43
N ALA A 76 0.34 -18.99 -3.70
CA ALA A 76 0.65 -17.67 -4.25
C ALA A 76 -0.06 -17.35 -5.60
N VAL A 77 -0.40 -18.36 -6.42
CA VAL A 77 -1.17 -18.21 -7.66
C VAL A 77 -2.64 -17.91 -7.37
N ASP A 78 -3.27 -18.67 -6.47
CA ASP A 78 -4.66 -18.41 -6.03
C ASP A 78 -4.77 -16.99 -5.44
N ALA A 79 -3.78 -16.59 -4.65
CA ALA A 79 -3.67 -15.26 -4.05
C ALA A 79 -3.54 -14.16 -5.11
N ALA A 80 -2.58 -14.28 -6.03
CA ALA A 80 -2.32 -13.28 -7.05
C ALA A 80 -3.54 -13.09 -7.99
N VAL A 81 -4.20 -14.19 -8.37
CA VAL A 81 -5.41 -14.12 -9.19
C VAL A 81 -6.60 -13.54 -8.42
N THR A 82 -6.76 -13.86 -7.13
CA THR A 82 -7.78 -13.21 -6.28
C THR A 82 -7.55 -11.70 -6.19
N ALA A 83 -6.30 -11.27 -6.00
CA ALA A 83 -5.94 -9.86 -6.02
C ALA A 83 -6.29 -9.22 -7.38
N ALA A 84 -5.92 -9.84 -8.50
CA ALA A 84 -6.20 -9.31 -9.83
C ALA A 84 -7.72 -9.20 -10.13
N LEU A 85 -8.50 -10.23 -9.80
CA LEU A 85 -9.96 -10.21 -9.92
C LEU A 85 -10.62 -9.17 -9.01
N THR A 86 -10.08 -8.95 -7.80
CA THR A 86 -10.55 -7.91 -6.87
C THR A 86 -10.18 -6.50 -7.34
N LEU A 87 -8.98 -6.31 -7.88
CA LEU A 87 -8.54 -5.04 -8.50
C LEU A 87 -9.39 -4.69 -9.72
N GLY A 88 -9.91 -5.68 -10.46
CA GLY A 88 -10.93 -5.44 -11.51
C GLY A 88 -12.22 -4.77 -11.02
N VAL A 89 -12.45 -4.71 -9.71
CA VAL A 89 -13.58 -4.01 -9.07
C VAL A 89 -13.11 -2.71 -8.39
N VAL A 90 -12.10 -2.79 -7.52
CA VAL A 90 -11.67 -1.66 -6.65
C VAL A 90 -10.60 -0.75 -7.27
N ASP A 91 -9.97 -1.20 -8.35
CA ASP A 91 -8.98 -0.49 -9.17
C ASP A 91 -9.40 -0.55 -10.66
N GLY A 92 -10.72 -0.66 -10.92
CA GLY A 92 -11.34 -0.91 -12.23
C GLY A 92 -11.10 0.18 -13.30
N TYR A 93 -10.45 1.27 -12.92
CA TYR A 93 -9.96 2.30 -13.84
C TYR A 93 -8.58 1.97 -14.43
N ASN A 94 -7.81 1.02 -13.85
CA ASN A 94 -6.51 0.56 -14.34
C ASN A 94 -6.52 -0.85 -14.94
N SER A 95 -7.46 -1.73 -14.54
CA SER A 95 -7.48 -3.15 -14.93
C SER A 95 -8.86 -3.78 -14.78
N GLY A 96 -9.10 -4.94 -15.39
CA GLY A 96 -10.35 -5.70 -15.24
C GLY A 96 -10.40 -6.94 -16.14
N ILE A 97 -11.49 -7.71 -16.06
CA ILE A 97 -11.68 -8.89 -16.93
C ILE A 97 -11.91 -8.52 -18.41
N GLY A 98 -12.28 -7.27 -18.70
CA GLY A 98 -12.38 -6.71 -20.06
C GLY A 98 -11.05 -6.23 -20.67
N GLY A 99 -9.91 -6.61 -20.09
CA GLY A 99 -8.56 -6.37 -20.62
C GLY A 99 -7.67 -7.61 -20.55
N GLY A 100 -6.37 -7.40 -20.40
CA GLY A 100 -5.34 -8.43 -20.51
C GLY A 100 -4.28 -8.37 -19.41
N CYS A 101 -3.47 -9.43 -19.35
CA CYS A 101 -2.43 -9.56 -18.33
C CYS A 101 -1.23 -10.40 -18.79
N PHE A 102 -0.12 -10.25 -18.07
CA PHE A 102 0.99 -11.18 -18.07
C PHE A 102 1.20 -11.75 -16.68
N ILE A 103 1.39 -13.07 -16.61
CA ILE A 103 1.57 -13.81 -15.37
C ILE A 103 2.92 -14.53 -15.44
N LEU A 104 3.88 -14.10 -14.63
CA LEU A 104 5.17 -14.78 -14.46
C LEU A 104 5.14 -15.58 -13.15
N ILE A 105 5.44 -16.88 -13.21
CA ILE A 105 5.40 -17.80 -12.07
C ILE A 105 6.74 -18.53 -11.94
N ARG A 106 7.33 -18.53 -10.75
CA ARG A 106 8.26 -19.57 -10.30
C ARG A 106 7.50 -20.52 -9.38
N ARG A 107 7.52 -21.82 -9.65
CA ARG A 107 6.94 -22.85 -8.77
C ARG A 107 7.93 -23.31 -7.70
N ALA A 108 7.39 -23.95 -6.66
CA ALA A 108 8.16 -24.60 -5.59
C ALA A 108 9.33 -25.47 -6.12
N ASP A 109 9.07 -26.25 -7.17
CA ASP A 109 10.02 -27.16 -7.84
C ASP A 109 11.03 -26.47 -8.78
N GLY A 110 11.11 -25.14 -8.73
CA GLY A 110 12.02 -24.33 -9.53
C GLY A 110 11.56 -24.04 -10.95
N LYS A 111 10.49 -24.68 -11.45
CA LYS A 111 10.00 -24.44 -12.82
C LYS A 111 9.49 -23.01 -13.00
N LEU A 112 9.79 -22.43 -14.17
CA LEU A 112 9.41 -21.07 -14.55
C LEU A 112 8.34 -21.12 -15.65
N PHE A 113 7.30 -20.29 -15.54
CA PHE A 113 6.19 -20.21 -16.50
C PHE A 113 5.86 -18.76 -16.80
N ALA A 114 5.68 -18.42 -18.09
CA ALA A 114 5.20 -17.12 -18.54
C ALA A 114 3.89 -17.33 -19.32
N ILE A 115 2.78 -16.84 -18.76
CA ILE A 115 1.44 -16.97 -19.37
C ILE A 115 1.00 -15.62 -19.93
N ASP A 116 0.76 -15.62 -21.24
CA ASP A 116 0.42 -14.50 -22.10
C ASP A 116 -1.11 -14.44 -22.26
N GLY A 117 -1.74 -13.64 -21.41
CA GLY A 117 -3.14 -13.24 -21.46
C GLY A 117 -3.35 -11.89 -22.12
N ARG A 118 -2.49 -11.52 -23.09
CA ARG A 118 -2.57 -10.26 -23.81
C ARG A 118 -3.77 -10.24 -24.76
N GLU A 119 -4.37 -9.08 -24.91
CA GLU A 119 -5.45 -8.83 -25.84
C GLU A 119 -5.06 -9.16 -27.28
N MET A 120 -5.99 -9.70 -28.07
CA MET A 120 -5.81 -9.95 -29.51
C MET A 120 -6.59 -8.93 -30.34
N ALA A 121 -6.03 -8.51 -31.47
CA ALA A 121 -6.80 -7.76 -32.47
C ALA A 121 -7.93 -8.64 -33.03
N PRO A 122 -9.18 -8.14 -33.15
CA PRO A 122 -10.28 -8.87 -33.79
C PRO A 122 -9.95 -9.29 -35.23
N ALA A 123 -10.60 -10.35 -35.72
CA ALA A 123 -10.37 -10.92 -37.05
C ALA A 123 -10.66 -9.91 -38.19
N LYS A 124 -11.54 -8.94 -37.94
CA LYS A 124 -11.88 -7.84 -38.85
C LYS A 124 -10.92 -6.64 -38.77
N ALA A 125 -9.88 -6.67 -37.92
CA ALA A 125 -8.92 -5.57 -37.79
C ALA A 125 -7.99 -5.48 -39.01
N THR A 126 -7.69 -4.27 -39.48
CA THR A 126 -6.81 -4.05 -40.64
C THR A 126 -5.75 -3.01 -40.34
N ARG A 127 -4.59 -3.11 -41.00
CA ARG A 127 -3.45 -2.17 -40.89
C ARG A 127 -3.88 -0.72 -40.73
N ASP A 128 -4.69 -0.23 -41.67
CA ASP A 128 -5.03 1.19 -41.82
C ASP A 128 -6.41 1.54 -41.22
N MET A 129 -6.98 0.70 -40.33
CA MET A 129 -8.34 0.89 -39.80
C MET A 129 -8.56 2.22 -39.06
N TYR A 130 -7.47 2.85 -38.61
CA TYR A 130 -7.45 4.15 -37.92
C TYR A 130 -7.07 5.33 -38.82
N VAL A 131 -6.81 5.11 -40.11
CA VAL A 131 -6.43 6.16 -41.08
C VAL A 131 -7.67 6.72 -41.77
N ARG A 132 -7.81 8.04 -41.84
CA ARG A 132 -8.83 8.77 -42.62
C ARG A 132 -8.13 9.84 -43.44
N ASP A 133 -8.49 9.97 -44.72
CA ASP A 133 -7.91 10.96 -45.64
C ASP A 133 -6.36 10.99 -45.67
N GLY A 134 -5.73 9.83 -45.46
CA GLY A 134 -4.27 9.65 -45.42
C GLY A 134 -3.59 10.01 -44.09
N GLN A 135 -4.35 10.38 -43.05
CA GLN A 135 -3.87 10.71 -41.71
C GLN A 135 -4.42 9.73 -40.67
N ALA A 136 -3.60 9.30 -39.71
CA ALA A 136 -4.09 8.57 -38.55
C ALA A 136 -5.01 9.43 -37.66
N VAL A 137 -6.03 8.79 -37.07
CA VAL A 137 -7.01 9.42 -36.17
C VAL A 137 -6.96 8.70 -34.80
N PRO A 138 -6.06 9.09 -33.87
CA PRO A 138 -5.79 8.34 -32.64
C PRO A 138 -6.99 8.17 -31.70
N SER A 139 -8.00 9.05 -31.77
CA SER A 139 -9.21 8.90 -30.95
C SER A 139 -9.97 7.60 -31.23
N LEU A 140 -9.85 7.04 -32.44
CA LEU A 140 -10.50 5.79 -32.83
C LEU A 140 -9.87 4.55 -32.17
N SER A 141 -8.58 4.59 -31.83
CA SER A 141 -7.89 3.53 -31.08
C SER A 141 -7.96 3.72 -29.57
N GLN A 142 -8.40 4.90 -29.10
CA GLN A 142 -8.40 5.29 -27.68
C GLN A 142 -9.77 5.24 -27.00
N VAL A 143 -10.86 5.48 -27.74
CA VAL A 143 -12.22 5.61 -27.19
C VAL A 143 -13.24 4.93 -28.10
N GLY A 144 -14.23 4.25 -27.50
CA GLY A 144 -15.34 3.63 -28.23
C GLY A 144 -15.01 2.30 -28.91
N ALA A 145 -15.83 1.92 -29.89
CA ALA A 145 -15.96 0.53 -30.35
C ALA A 145 -14.78 -0.02 -31.19
N LEU A 146 -13.96 0.85 -31.77
CA LEU A 146 -12.76 0.44 -32.52
C LEU A 146 -11.50 0.34 -31.65
N ALA A 147 -11.58 0.70 -30.37
CA ALA A 147 -10.44 0.81 -29.46
C ALA A 147 -10.08 -0.52 -28.77
N SER A 148 -11.05 -1.41 -28.58
CA SER A 148 -10.91 -2.62 -27.76
C SER A 148 -10.32 -3.80 -28.52
N GLY A 149 -9.25 -4.39 -27.98
CA GLY A 149 -8.81 -5.75 -28.33
C GLY A 149 -9.63 -6.81 -27.57
N VAL A 150 -9.64 -8.04 -28.06
CA VAL A 150 -10.34 -9.18 -27.44
C VAL A 150 -9.76 -9.45 -26.04
N PRO A 151 -10.55 -9.38 -24.94
CA PRO A 151 -10.03 -9.48 -23.58
C PRO A 151 -9.38 -10.83 -23.25
N GLY A 152 -8.16 -10.82 -22.70
CA GLY A 152 -7.37 -12.02 -22.42
C GLY A 152 -7.20 -12.40 -20.95
N ALA A 153 -7.52 -11.49 -20.02
CA ALA A 153 -7.18 -11.65 -18.61
C ALA A 153 -7.89 -12.84 -17.95
N LEU A 154 -9.20 -12.99 -18.15
CA LEU A 154 -9.99 -14.04 -17.49
C LEU A 154 -9.55 -15.45 -17.90
N ALA A 155 -9.32 -15.70 -19.21
CA ALA A 155 -8.83 -16.99 -19.67
C ALA A 155 -7.42 -17.30 -19.13
N ALA A 156 -6.54 -16.29 -19.01
CA ALA A 156 -5.22 -16.48 -18.43
C ALA A 156 -5.27 -16.80 -16.93
N TYR A 157 -6.16 -16.14 -16.19
CA TYR A 157 -6.46 -16.45 -14.78
C TYR A 157 -6.99 -17.88 -14.62
N GLU A 158 -7.99 -18.30 -15.41
CA GLU A 158 -8.51 -19.67 -15.37
C GLU A 158 -7.44 -20.72 -15.70
N LYS A 159 -6.61 -20.46 -16.71
CA LYS A 159 -5.49 -21.33 -17.09
C LYS A 159 -4.52 -21.55 -15.92
N VAL A 160 -4.07 -20.50 -15.23
CA VAL A 160 -3.12 -20.65 -14.12
C VAL A 160 -3.75 -21.20 -12.85
N ILE A 161 -5.05 -20.97 -12.61
CA ILE A 161 -5.77 -21.66 -11.53
C ILE A 161 -5.78 -23.16 -11.80
N ARG A 162 -6.18 -23.58 -13.00
CA ARG A 162 -6.28 -25.00 -13.40
C ARG A 162 -4.93 -25.72 -13.36
N GLU A 163 -3.85 -25.05 -13.75
CA GLU A 163 -2.54 -25.67 -13.92
C GLU A 163 -1.60 -25.48 -12.72
N HIS A 164 -1.84 -24.48 -11.85
CA HIS A 164 -0.95 -24.13 -10.74
C HIS A 164 -1.65 -23.72 -9.43
N GLY A 165 -2.97 -23.49 -9.42
CA GLY A 165 -3.74 -23.13 -8.23
C GLY A 165 -4.00 -24.30 -7.28
N ARG A 166 -4.85 -24.06 -6.28
CA ARG A 166 -5.42 -25.04 -5.33
C ARG A 166 -6.92 -24.87 -5.13
N LEU A 167 -7.49 -23.72 -5.50
CA LEU A 167 -8.89 -23.37 -5.23
C LEU A 167 -9.63 -23.07 -6.55
N PRO A 168 -10.93 -23.39 -6.67
CA PRO A 168 -11.69 -23.16 -7.90
C PRO A 168 -11.89 -21.67 -8.17
N LEU A 169 -11.95 -21.27 -9.45
CA LEU A 169 -12.16 -19.89 -9.90
C LEU A 169 -13.34 -19.20 -9.19
N ALA A 170 -14.45 -19.91 -8.97
CA ALA A 170 -15.61 -19.44 -8.21
C ALA A 170 -15.27 -18.93 -6.80
N ARG A 171 -14.35 -19.58 -6.07
CA ARG A 171 -13.89 -19.13 -4.75
C ARG A 171 -13.04 -17.86 -4.85
N LEU A 172 -12.31 -17.68 -5.95
CA LEU A 172 -11.39 -16.55 -6.15
C LEU A 172 -12.11 -15.30 -6.69
N LEU A 173 -13.22 -15.48 -7.40
CA LEU A 173 -14.13 -14.39 -7.81
C LEU A 173 -14.91 -13.80 -6.63
N LYS A 174 -15.27 -14.61 -5.63
CA LYS A 174 -16.23 -14.23 -4.59
C LYS A 174 -15.90 -12.95 -3.79
N PRO A 175 -14.64 -12.61 -3.47
CA PRO A 175 -14.31 -11.34 -2.82
C PRO A 175 -14.60 -10.13 -3.71
N GLY A 176 -14.26 -10.21 -5.01
CA GLY A 176 -14.59 -9.17 -5.99
C GLY A 176 -16.10 -9.05 -6.23
N GLU A 177 -16.79 -10.20 -6.37
CA GLU A 177 -18.26 -10.24 -6.50
C GLU A 177 -18.94 -9.52 -5.34
N LYS A 178 -18.51 -9.79 -4.10
CA LYS A 178 -19.08 -9.15 -2.92
C LYS A 178 -18.78 -7.65 -2.85
N LEU A 179 -17.57 -7.23 -3.20
CA LEU A 179 -17.21 -5.80 -3.22
C LEU A 179 -17.90 -5.03 -4.36
N ALA A 180 -18.33 -5.71 -5.42
CA ALA A 180 -19.17 -5.13 -6.47
C ALA A 180 -20.65 -5.02 -6.04
N ASP A 181 -21.18 -5.99 -5.28
CA ASP A 181 -22.60 -6.03 -4.87
C ASP A 181 -22.89 -5.21 -3.60
N ASP A 182 -22.01 -5.27 -2.58
CA ASP A 182 -22.06 -4.42 -1.37
C ASP A 182 -21.64 -2.97 -1.68
N GLY A 183 -20.74 -2.80 -2.65
CA GLY A 183 -20.01 -1.58 -2.94
C GLY A 183 -18.79 -1.30 -2.04
N PHE A 184 -18.04 -0.26 -2.38
CA PHE A 184 -16.87 0.22 -1.62
C PHE A 184 -16.70 1.73 -1.72
N GLU A 185 -16.14 2.38 -0.70
CA GLU A 185 -15.83 3.81 -0.72
C GLU A 185 -14.68 4.11 -1.71
N ILE A 186 -14.92 5.00 -2.68
CA ILE A 186 -13.88 5.44 -3.63
C ILE A 186 -12.92 6.42 -2.95
N ASN A 187 -11.62 6.20 -3.12
CA ASN A 187 -10.59 7.10 -2.61
C ASN A 187 -10.40 8.34 -3.50
N GLU A 188 -9.64 9.32 -3.01
CA GLU A 188 -9.34 10.56 -3.74
C GLU A 188 -8.68 10.32 -5.12
N PRO A 189 -7.67 9.44 -5.28
CA PRO A 189 -7.19 9.03 -6.60
C PRO A 189 -8.30 8.55 -7.55
N TYR A 190 -9.19 7.65 -7.12
CA TYR A 190 -10.28 7.10 -7.94
C TYR A 190 -11.29 8.20 -8.33
N ALA A 191 -11.75 9.00 -7.38
CA ALA A 191 -12.65 10.13 -7.63
C ALA A 191 -12.05 11.13 -8.63
N ASN A 192 -10.75 11.44 -8.48
CA ASN A 192 -10.02 12.30 -9.41
C ASN A 192 -9.91 11.69 -10.82
N ARG A 193 -9.79 10.37 -10.97
CA ARG A 193 -9.83 9.70 -12.29
C ARG A 193 -11.20 9.82 -12.95
N ILE A 194 -12.29 9.62 -12.22
CA ILE A 194 -13.64 9.84 -12.76
C ILE A 194 -13.81 11.31 -13.19
N ALA A 195 -13.39 12.27 -12.34
CA ALA A 195 -13.47 13.69 -12.67
C ALA A 195 -12.66 14.08 -13.92
N GLN A 196 -11.43 13.57 -14.04
CA GLN A 196 -10.55 13.81 -15.20
C GLN A 196 -11.14 13.28 -16.51
N HIS A 197 -11.79 12.11 -16.49
CA HIS A 197 -12.32 11.46 -17.69
C HIS A 197 -13.84 11.65 -17.90
N ARG A 198 -14.52 12.40 -17.02
CA ARG A 198 -15.97 12.68 -17.01
C ARG A 198 -16.55 12.91 -18.40
N ALA A 199 -15.93 13.78 -19.20
CA ALA A 199 -16.44 14.19 -20.52
C ALA A 199 -16.40 13.07 -21.58
N ALA A 200 -15.57 12.04 -21.37
CA ALA A 200 -15.55 10.83 -22.20
C ALA A 200 -16.47 9.73 -21.62
N LEU A 201 -16.46 9.54 -20.31
CA LEU A 201 -17.34 8.57 -19.62
C LEU A 201 -18.83 8.89 -19.83
N ALA A 202 -19.19 10.18 -19.89
CA ALA A 202 -20.57 10.63 -20.12
C ALA A 202 -21.11 10.36 -21.54
N GLN A 203 -20.26 9.96 -22.50
CA GLN A 203 -20.68 9.64 -23.87
C GLN A 203 -21.33 8.26 -23.97
N PHE A 204 -21.05 7.37 -23.02
CA PHE A 204 -21.50 5.98 -23.01
C PHE A 204 -22.55 5.80 -21.90
N PRO A 205 -23.85 5.58 -22.20
CA PRO A 205 -24.90 5.57 -21.19
C PRO A 205 -24.70 4.57 -20.05
N ALA A 206 -24.21 3.35 -20.35
CA ALA A 206 -23.87 2.36 -19.34
C ALA A 206 -22.70 2.81 -18.43
N THR A 207 -21.65 3.38 -19.01
CA THR A 207 -20.52 3.94 -18.25
C THR A 207 -20.96 5.12 -17.37
N LYS A 208 -21.82 6.01 -17.89
CA LYS A 208 -22.42 7.09 -17.10
C LYS A 208 -23.19 6.51 -15.89
N ALA A 209 -24.04 5.51 -16.12
CA ALA A 209 -24.87 4.93 -15.06
C ALA A 209 -24.07 4.24 -13.94
N VAL A 210 -22.87 3.72 -14.23
CA VAL A 210 -22.00 3.09 -13.22
C VAL A 210 -21.08 4.11 -12.53
N LEU A 211 -20.46 5.04 -13.27
CA LEU A 211 -19.36 5.87 -12.75
C LEU A 211 -19.72 7.33 -12.47
N LEU A 212 -20.84 7.84 -12.98
CA LEU A 212 -21.24 9.24 -12.82
C LEU A 212 -22.57 9.34 -12.06
N ARG A 213 -22.77 10.49 -11.43
CA ARG A 213 -24.04 10.83 -10.76
C ARG A 213 -25.13 11.09 -11.81
N GLU A 214 -26.40 11.12 -11.39
CA GLU A 214 -27.56 11.28 -12.29
C GLU A 214 -27.48 12.58 -13.12
N ASP A 215 -27.09 13.68 -12.47
CA ASP A 215 -26.75 14.99 -13.06
C ASP A 215 -25.52 14.98 -14.00
N GLY A 216 -24.86 13.83 -14.13
CA GLY A 216 -23.65 13.63 -14.92
C GLY A 216 -22.39 14.22 -14.28
N SER A 217 -22.40 14.61 -13.00
CA SER A 217 -21.20 15.01 -12.25
C SER A 217 -20.39 13.79 -11.78
N ALA A 218 -19.11 14.00 -11.46
CA ALA A 218 -18.26 12.95 -10.90
C ALA A 218 -18.52 12.83 -9.38
N PRO A 219 -18.58 11.60 -8.82
CA PRO A 219 -18.72 11.39 -7.38
C PRO A 219 -17.44 11.82 -6.64
N PRO A 220 -17.55 12.49 -5.47
CA PRO A 220 -16.42 12.84 -4.62
C PRO A 220 -15.83 11.61 -3.90
N ALA A 221 -14.62 11.75 -3.37
CA ALA A 221 -14.00 10.76 -2.49
C ALA A 221 -14.90 10.47 -1.27
N GLY A 222 -14.92 9.22 -0.81
CA GLY A 222 -15.83 8.73 0.23
C GLY A 222 -17.23 8.36 -0.28
N THR A 223 -17.51 8.50 -1.58
CA THR A 223 -18.75 7.95 -2.17
C THR A 223 -18.63 6.42 -2.27
N THR A 224 -19.63 5.68 -1.79
CA THR A 224 -19.75 4.25 -2.05
C THR A 224 -20.09 4.01 -3.53
N LEU A 225 -19.17 3.41 -4.29
CA LEU A 225 -19.42 2.92 -5.64
C LEU A 225 -19.96 1.49 -5.56
N VAL A 226 -21.12 1.25 -6.15
CA VAL A 226 -21.79 -0.05 -6.24
C VAL A 226 -21.88 -0.48 -7.70
N GLN A 227 -21.60 -1.75 -7.99
CA GLN A 227 -21.44 -2.28 -9.35
C GLN A 227 -22.22 -3.60 -9.51
N HIS A 228 -23.52 -3.59 -9.21
CA HIS A 228 -24.38 -4.79 -9.24
C HIS A 228 -24.28 -5.61 -10.54
N ASP A 229 -24.13 -4.98 -11.70
CA ASP A 229 -23.99 -5.71 -12.97
C ASP A 229 -22.64 -6.45 -13.08
N LEU A 230 -21.56 -5.87 -12.54
CA LEU A 230 -20.26 -6.54 -12.44
C LEU A 230 -20.32 -7.69 -11.42
N ALA A 231 -21.09 -7.54 -10.34
CA ALA A 231 -21.37 -8.62 -9.40
C ALA A 231 -22.15 -9.78 -10.05
N LYS A 232 -23.18 -9.48 -10.85
CA LYS A 232 -23.91 -10.50 -11.66
C LYS A 232 -22.95 -11.22 -12.62
N THR A 233 -22.09 -10.48 -13.33
CA THR A 233 -21.06 -11.06 -14.21
C THR A 233 -20.11 -11.98 -13.46
N TYR A 234 -19.57 -11.55 -12.31
CA TYR A 234 -18.66 -12.39 -11.51
C TYR A 234 -19.38 -13.64 -10.96
N ARG A 235 -20.67 -13.53 -10.61
CA ARG A 235 -21.51 -14.65 -10.19
C ARG A 235 -21.78 -15.64 -11.34
N ALA A 236 -22.11 -15.15 -12.53
CA ALA A 236 -22.33 -15.98 -13.71
C ALA A 236 -21.05 -16.73 -14.14
N ILE A 237 -19.88 -16.08 -14.10
CA ILE A 237 -18.59 -16.74 -14.37
C ILE A 237 -18.27 -17.77 -13.26
N ALA A 238 -18.65 -17.52 -12.00
CA ALA A 238 -18.49 -18.49 -10.91
C ALA A 238 -19.43 -19.71 -11.03
N GLU A 239 -20.62 -19.54 -11.62
CA GLU A 239 -21.63 -20.59 -11.80
C GLU A 239 -21.49 -21.37 -13.12
N HIS A 240 -20.90 -20.76 -14.16
CA HIS A 240 -20.84 -21.32 -15.52
C HIS A 240 -19.42 -21.41 -16.12
N GLY A 241 -18.39 -20.95 -15.40
CA GLY A 241 -17.00 -20.91 -15.88
C GLY A 241 -16.72 -19.77 -16.86
N SER A 242 -15.51 -19.75 -17.43
CA SER A 242 -15.13 -18.72 -18.40
C SER A 242 -15.94 -18.76 -19.72
N ASP A 243 -16.59 -19.88 -20.03
CA ASP A 243 -17.39 -20.02 -21.26
C ASP A 243 -18.62 -19.12 -21.29
N TRP A 244 -19.17 -18.67 -20.15
CA TRP A 244 -20.19 -17.62 -20.14
C TRP A 244 -19.66 -16.28 -20.68
N PHE A 245 -18.36 -16.01 -20.45
CA PHE A 245 -17.67 -14.81 -20.93
C PHE A 245 -17.24 -14.97 -22.39
N TYR A 246 -16.61 -16.09 -22.75
CA TYR A 246 -15.97 -16.27 -24.06
C TYR A 246 -16.88 -16.89 -25.15
N LYS A 247 -17.92 -17.64 -24.76
CA LYS A 247 -18.79 -18.40 -25.69
C LYS A 247 -20.29 -18.24 -25.40
N GLY A 248 -20.68 -17.30 -24.55
CA GLY A 248 -22.03 -17.15 -24.02
C GLY A 248 -22.52 -15.70 -23.96
N PRO A 249 -23.46 -15.37 -23.06
CA PRO A 249 -24.19 -14.10 -23.07
C PRO A 249 -23.33 -12.83 -23.07
N PHE A 250 -22.10 -12.87 -22.53
CA PHE A 250 -21.18 -11.74 -22.63
C PHE A 250 -20.68 -11.50 -24.05
N ALA A 251 -20.30 -12.56 -24.77
CA ALA A 251 -19.82 -12.48 -26.15
C ALA A 251 -20.93 -11.99 -27.10
N GLU A 252 -22.16 -12.49 -26.90
CA GLU A 252 -23.38 -12.01 -27.58
C GLU A 252 -23.66 -10.52 -27.29
N SER A 253 -23.50 -10.09 -26.04
CA SER A 253 -23.66 -8.69 -25.63
C SER A 253 -22.58 -7.77 -26.20
N VAL A 254 -21.34 -8.25 -26.29
CA VAL A 254 -20.23 -7.52 -26.94
C VAL A 254 -20.52 -7.36 -28.42
N GLU A 255 -20.87 -8.43 -29.13
CA GLU A 255 -21.18 -8.38 -30.57
C GLU A 255 -22.35 -7.43 -30.87
N THR A 256 -23.47 -7.57 -30.15
CA THR A 256 -24.63 -6.70 -30.27
C THR A 256 -24.28 -5.22 -30.03
N TRP A 257 -23.45 -4.94 -29.02
CA TRP A 257 -23.00 -3.57 -28.75
C TRP A 257 -22.04 -3.05 -29.82
N MET A 258 -21.12 -3.89 -30.31
CA MET A 258 -20.16 -3.53 -31.37
C MET A 258 -20.88 -3.19 -32.67
N GLU A 259 -21.81 -4.03 -33.13
CA GLU A 259 -22.58 -3.76 -34.36
C GLU A 259 -23.36 -2.44 -34.26
N ALA A 260 -24.00 -2.18 -33.11
CA ALA A 260 -24.75 -0.94 -32.87
C ALA A 260 -23.88 0.33 -32.77
N ASN A 261 -22.56 0.20 -32.58
CA ASN A 261 -21.63 1.32 -32.36
C ASN A 261 -20.47 1.39 -33.38
N GLY A 262 -20.55 0.64 -34.49
CA GLY A 262 -19.52 0.64 -35.54
C GLY A 262 -18.21 -0.04 -35.14
N GLY A 263 -18.26 -0.96 -34.18
CA GLY A 263 -17.15 -1.81 -33.75
C GLY A 263 -16.89 -2.97 -34.72
N ILE A 264 -15.78 -3.67 -34.48
CA ILE A 264 -15.31 -4.78 -35.33
C ILE A 264 -15.17 -6.13 -34.61
N MET A 265 -15.39 -6.18 -33.29
CA MET A 265 -15.28 -7.40 -32.50
C MET A 265 -16.59 -8.19 -32.54
N THR A 266 -16.47 -9.50 -32.77
CA THR A 266 -17.57 -10.47 -32.89
C THR A 266 -17.58 -11.46 -31.72
N ALA A 267 -18.69 -12.15 -31.50
CA ALA A 267 -18.75 -13.25 -30.52
C ALA A 267 -17.77 -14.38 -30.89
N ALA A 268 -17.55 -14.58 -32.21
CA ALA A 268 -16.53 -15.47 -32.73
C ALA A 268 -15.09 -15.04 -32.37
N ASP A 269 -14.80 -13.76 -32.23
CA ASP A 269 -13.47 -13.29 -31.79
C ASP A 269 -13.18 -13.68 -30.34
N LEU A 270 -14.18 -13.56 -29.44
CA LEU A 270 -14.06 -14.02 -28.06
C LEU A 270 -13.93 -15.56 -28.00
N ALA A 271 -14.77 -16.28 -28.75
CA ALA A 271 -14.78 -17.74 -28.74
C ALA A 271 -13.47 -18.37 -29.29
N ASN A 272 -12.76 -17.65 -30.17
CA ASN A 272 -11.47 -18.05 -30.73
C ASN A 272 -10.25 -17.46 -29.98
N TYR A 273 -10.44 -16.73 -28.87
CA TYR A 273 -9.33 -16.19 -28.09
C TYR A 273 -8.44 -17.32 -27.52
N GLN A 274 -7.10 -17.12 -27.57
CA GLN A 274 -6.14 -18.09 -27.06
C GLN A 274 -5.09 -17.45 -26.15
N VAL A 275 -5.06 -17.91 -24.90
CA VAL A 275 -3.94 -17.68 -23.96
C VAL A 275 -2.72 -18.45 -24.44
N LYS A 276 -1.55 -17.81 -24.49
CA LYS A 276 -0.31 -18.49 -24.86
C LYS A 276 0.58 -18.80 -23.65
N SER A 277 1.18 -19.99 -23.64
CA SER A 277 2.34 -20.27 -22.79
C SER A 277 3.59 -19.86 -23.55
N ARG A 278 4.39 -18.98 -22.98
CA ARG A 278 5.67 -18.50 -23.54
C ARG A 278 6.83 -19.07 -22.71
N GLU A 279 8.00 -19.21 -23.34
CA GLU A 279 9.25 -19.50 -22.62
C GLU A 279 9.70 -18.23 -21.87
N PRO A 280 9.89 -18.26 -20.53
CA PRO A 280 10.32 -17.09 -19.77
C PRO A 280 11.68 -16.56 -20.26
N LEU A 281 11.85 -15.25 -20.29
CA LEU A 281 13.14 -14.65 -20.64
C LEU A 281 14.08 -14.77 -19.43
N VAL A 282 15.22 -15.45 -19.60
CA VAL A 282 16.22 -15.64 -18.56
C VAL A 282 17.52 -14.96 -18.98
N SER A 283 17.97 -13.99 -18.18
CA SER A 283 19.29 -13.35 -18.30
C SER A 283 20.11 -13.52 -17.02
N LYS A 284 21.37 -13.10 -17.07
CA LYS A 284 22.23 -12.91 -15.90
C LYS A 284 22.47 -11.42 -15.65
N TYR A 285 22.79 -11.09 -14.42
CA TYR A 285 23.34 -9.80 -14.02
C TYR A 285 24.18 -10.01 -12.78
N ARG A 286 25.50 -9.81 -12.85
CA ARG A 286 26.42 -10.17 -11.74
C ARG A 286 26.19 -11.64 -11.31
N GLU A 287 26.03 -11.93 -10.02
CA GLU A 287 25.73 -13.29 -9.52
C GLU A 287 24.25 -13.73 -9.66
N TYR A 288 23.37 -12.86 -10.16
CA TYR A 288 21.92 -13.08 -10.17
C TYR A 288 21.41 -13.65 -11.49
N THR A 289 20.30 -14.40 -11.39
CA THR A 289 19.47 -14.78 -12.54
C THR A 289 18.26 -13.84 -12.58
N ILE A 290 18.07 -13.16 -13.70
CA ILE A 290 16.94 -12.27 -13.95
C ILE A 290 15.93 -13.00 -14.83
N VAL A 291 14.75 -13.30 -14.29
CA VAL A 291 13.65 -13.92 -15.03
C VAL A 291 12.61 -12.84 -15.33
N GLY A 292 12.40 -12.52 -16.60
CA GLY A 292 11.44 -11.53 -17.07
C GLY A 292 10.40 -12.09 -18.03
N PHE A 293 9.34 -11.33 -18.27
CA PHE A 293 8.33 -11.71 -19.27
C PHE A 293 8.83 -11.47 -20.71
N PRO A 294 8.69 -12.45 -21.63
CA PRO A 294 9.14 -12.35 -23.03
C PRO A 294 8.20 -11.51 -23.91
N PRO A 295 8.55 -11.27 -25.19
CA PRO A 295 7.60 -10.78 -26.21
C PRO A 295 6.29 -11.59 -26.22
N PRO A 296 5.10 -10.97 -26.34
CA PRO A 296 4.82 -9.57 -26.73
C PRO A 296 4.99 -8.53 -25.60
N SER A 297 5.64 -8.85 -24.48
CA SER A 297 6.25 -7.83 -23.63
C SER A 297 7.62 -7.38 -24.14
N SER A 298 7.81 -6.08 -24.21
CA SER A 298 9.15 -5.47 -24.22
C SER A 298 9.83 -5.50 -22.84
N GLY A 299 9.07 -5.74 -21.76
CA GLY A 299 9.48 -5.55 -20.38
C GLY A 299 10.71 -6.34 -19.96
N GLY A 300 10.64 -7.68 -20.01
CA GLY A 300 11.77 -8.53 -19.64
C GLY A 300 12.99 -8.32 -20.54
N VAL A 301 12.76 -8.04 -21.84
CA VAL A 301 13.81 -7.77 -22.83
C VAL A 301 14.64 -6.55 -22.42
N HIS A 302 14.01 -5.40 -22.19
CA HIS A 302 14.79 -4.19 -21.89
C HIS A 302 15.25 -4.09 -20.43
N VAL A 303 14.58 -4.73 -19.47
CA VAL A 303 15.16 -4.90 -18.13
C VAL A 303 16.48 -5.68 -18.22
N ALA A 304 16.50 -6.83 -18.92
CA ALA A 304 17.73 -7.59 -19.15
C ALA A 304 18.78 -6.79 -19.95
N GLN A 305 18.38 -6.11 -21.03
CA GLN A 305 19.29 -5.28 -21.82
C GLN A 305 19.92 -4.16 -21.00
N MET A 306 19.14 -3.40 -20.23
CA MET A 306 19.64 -2.29 -19.42
C MET A 306 20.57 -2.78 -18.31
N LEU A 307 20.31 -3.95 -17.73
CA LEU A 307 21.23 -4.60 -16.81
C LEU A 307 22.53 -5.01 -17.51
N ASN A 308 22.48 -5.59 -18.72
CA ASN A 308 23.68 -5.90 -19.51
C ASN A 308 24.49 -4.64 -19.93
N ILE A 309 23.85 -3.47 -20.03
CA ILE A 309 24.52 -2.17 -20.27
C ILE A 309 25.22 -1.67 -18.99
N LEU A 310 24.63 -1.90 -17.81
CA LEU A 310 25.17 -1.48 -16.51
C LEU A 310 26.25 -2.42 -15.94
N GLU A 311 26.24 -3.70 -16.32
CA GLU A 311 27.17 -4.73 -15.82
C GLU A 311 28.67 -4.33 -15.87
N PRO A 312 29.18 -3.63 -16.90
CA PRO A 312 30.57 -3.18 -16.97
C PRO A 312 30.93 -2.02 -16.02
N PHE A 313 29.95 -1.41 -15.35
CA PHE A 313 30.14 -0.27 -14.46
C PHE A 313 30.11 -0.70 -12.99
N ASP A 314 31.02 -0.12 -12.20
CA ASP A 314 30.93 -0.11 -10.74
C ASP A 314 29.90 0.95 -10.32
N VAL A 315 28.63 0.55 -10.37
CA VAL A 315 27.47 1.40 -10.09
C VAL A 315 27.49 1.92 -8.65
N ALA A 316 28.03 1.14 -7.70
CA ALA A 316 28.19 1.54 -6.30
C ALA A 316 29.24 2.65 -6.17
N ALA A 317 30.47 2.43 -6.65
CA ALA A 317 31.54 3.43 -6.57
C ALA A 317 31.23 4.72 -7.35
N ILE A 318 30.40 4.64 -8.41
CA ILE A 318 29.86 5.82 -9.10
C ILE A 318 28.85 6.55 -8.21
N ALA A 319 27.88 5.85 -7.62
CA ALA A 319 26.82 6.44 -6.81
C ALA A 319 27.34 7.07 -5.50
N ASP A 320 28.28 6.41 -4.83
CA ASP A 320 28.94 6.90 -3.59
C ASP A 320 29.79 8.15 -3.84
N LYS A 321 30.33 8.31 -5.06
CA LYS A 321 31.19 9.44 -5.43
C LYS A 321 30.39 10.62 -6.00
N ASP A 322 29.41 10.36 -6.86
CA ASP A 322 28.54 11.36 -7.48
C ASP A 322 27.19 10.73 -7.86
N TRP A 323 26.18 10.96 -7.02
CA TRP A 323 24.81 10.49 -7.26
C TRP A 323 24.21 11.03 -8.57
N ALA A 324 24.60 12.24 -9.02
CA ALA A 324 24.15 12.77 -10.30
C ALA A 324 24.84 12.08 -11.49
N ALA A 325 26.08 11.59 -11.34
CA ALA A 325 26.73 10.71 -12.31
C ALA A 325 26.01 9.35 -12.41
N TYR A 326 25.59 8.78 -11.29
CA TYR A 326 24.77 7.56 -11.27
C TYR A 326 23.41 7.78 -11.96
N LEU A 327 22.68 8.85 -11.63
CA LEU A 327 21.41 9.16 -12.29
C LEU A 327 21.60 9.44 -13.79
N HIS A 328 22.71 10.08 -14.19
CA HIS A 328 23.07 10.24 -15.60
C HIS A 328 23.29 8.88 -16.30
N LEU A 329 24.09 7.98 -15.71
CA LEU A 329 24.35 6.64 -16.26
C LEU A 329 23.04 5.84 -16.44
N MET A 330 22.13 5.94 -15.46
CA MET A 330 20.80 5.34 -15.52
C MET A 330 19.95 5.96 -16.65
N ALA A 331 19.96 7.28 -16.81
CA ALA A 331 19.23 7.97 -17.88
C ALA A 331 19.74 7.61 -19.28
N GLU A 332 21.06 7.55 -19.48
CA GLU A 332 21.69 7.18 -20.75
C GLU A 332 21.43 5.70 -21.09
N THR A 333 21.51 4.81 -20.10
CA THR A 333 21.13 3.40 -20.21
C THR A 333 19.67 3.23 -20.67
N MET A 334 18.74 3.95 -20.03
CA MET A 334 17.34 3.96 -20.43
C MET A 334 17.16 4.51 -21.84
N LYS A 335 17.84 5.61 -22.21
CA LYS A 335 17.78 6.20 -23.55
C LYS A 335 18.20 5.21 -24.64
N LEU A 336 19.29 4.48 -24.45
CA LEU A 336 19.78 3.47 -25.40
C LEU A 336 18.79 2.30 -25.56
N ALA A 337 18.34 1.71 -24.45
CA ALA A 337 17.41 0.57 -24.50
C ALA A 337 16.01 0.95 -24.98
N PHE A 338 15.52 2.17 -24.69
CA PHE A 338 14.24 2.64 -25.23
C PHE A 338 14.29 2.96 -26.72
N ALA A 339 15.44 3.35 -27.26
CA ALA A 339 15.63 3.46 -28.71
C ALA A 339 15.52 2.08 -29.37
N ASP A 340 16.07 1.03 -28.77
CA ASP A 340 15.89 -0.34 -29.27
C ASP A 340 14.46 -0.86 -29.07
N ARG A 341 13.80 -0.53 -27.95
CA ARG A 341 12.37 -0.81 -27.72
C ARG A 341 11.47 -0.10 -28.75
N ALA A 342 11.88 1.09 -29.15
CA ALA A 342 11.34 1.94 -30.22
C ALA A 342 11.60 1.36 -31.62
N HIS A 343 12.14 0.17 -31.74
CA HIS A 343 12.24 -0.44 -33.04
C HIS A 343 11.90 -1.93 -33.00
N TRP A 344 12.67 -2.74 -32.27
CA TRP A 344 12.77 -4.18 -32.50
C TRP A 344 11.59 -5.02 -32.06
N LEU A 345 10.68 -4.44 -31.30
CA LEU A 345 9.71 -5.18 -30.50
C LEU A 345 8.32 -5.21 -31.17
N GLY A 346 7.63 -6.34 -30.99
CA GLY A 346 6.28 -6.60 -31.48
C GLY A 346 5.78 -7.95 -30.98
N ASP A 347 4.70 -8.46 -31.57
CA ASP A 347 4.25 -9.84 -31.33
C ASP A 347 5.23 -10.82 -31.99
N PRO A 348 5.90 -11.73 -31.24
CA PRO A 348 6.82 -12.71 -31.82
C PRO A 348 6.11 -13.73 -32.73
N ASP A 349 4.78 -13.81 -32.68
CA ASP A 349 4.00 -14.62 -33.61
C ASP A 349 3.87 -13.98 -35.01
N PHE A 350 4.19 -12.68 -35.14
CA PHE A 350 4.04 -11.88 -36.37
C PHE A 350 5.32 -11.10 -36.77
N ALA A 351 6.31 -10.94 -35.89
CA ALA A 351 7.51 -10.14 -36.11
C ALA A 351 8.77 -10.78 -35.52
N GLN A 352 9.93 -10.58 -36.18
CA GLN A 352 11.21 -11.14 -35.73
C GLN A 352 11.87 -10.28 -34.66
N VAL A 353 11.58 -10.53 -33.38
CA VAL A 353 12.30 -9.90 -32.25
C VAL A 353 13.69 -10.55 -32.10
N PRO A 354 14.82 -9.80 -32.17
CA PRO A 354 16.15 -10.38 -32.06
C PRO A 354 16.49 -10.82 -30.63
N ARG A 355 17.00 -12.05 -30.50
CA ARG A 355 17.57 -12.55 -29.23
C ARG A 355 18.81 -11.77 -28.78
N GLY A 356 19.56 -11.18 -29.71
CA GLY A 356 20.75 -10.36 -29.45
C GLY A 356 20.53 -9.14 -28.55
N LEU A 357 19.28 -8.66 -28.41
CA LEU A 357 18.94 -7.56 -27.50
C LEU A 357 19.31 -7.85 -26.03
N VAL A 358 19.32 -9.13 -25.63
CA VAL A 358 19.66 -9.55 -24.26
C VAL A 358 21.01 -10.29 -24.18
N GLU A 359 21.85 -10.21 -25.20
CA GLU A 359 23.20 -10.75 -25.16
C GLU A 359 24.16 -9.81 -24.39
N PRO A 360 24.97 -10.30 -23.43
CA PRO A 360 25.89 -9.45 -22.67
C PRO A 360 26.95 -8.73 -23.54
N GLN A 361 27.26 -9.25 -24.73
CA GLN A 361 28.16 -8.55 -25.66
C GLN A 361 27.51 -7.26 -26.20
N TYR A 362 26.24 -7.33 -26.63
CA TYR A 362 25.54 -6.17 -27.15
C TYR A 362 25.33 -5.09 -26.06
N GLY A 363 25.07 -5.52 -24.82
CA GLY A 363 25.09 -4.63 -23.65
C GLY A 363 26.43 -3.89 -23.48
N ARG A 364 27.56 -4.61 -23.58
CA ARG A 364 28.92 -4.03 -23.56
C ARG A 364 29.23 -3.11 -24.76
N GLU A 365 28.60 -3.32 -25.91
CA GLU A 365 28.76 -2.45 -27.09
C GLU A 365 27.97 -1.15 -26.94
N LEU A 366 26.76 -1.22 -26.36
CA LEU A 366 25.98 -0.05 -25.97
C LEU A 366 26.62 0.74 -24.81
N ALA A 367 27.17 0.06 -23.81
CA ALA A 367 27.86 0.69 -22.67
C ALA A 367 28.99 1.64 -23.11
N LYS A 368 29.76 1.26 -24.14
CA LYS A 368 30.84 2.08 -24.74
C LYS A 368 30.37 3.39 -25.36
N ARG A 369 29.06 3.57 -25.59
CA ARG A 369 28.49 4.81 -26.16
C ARG A 369 28.28 5.89 -25.09
N ILE A 370 28.16 5.51 -23.82
CA ILE A 370 27.79 6.40 -22.70
C ILE A 370 28.96 7.32 -22.34
N GLN A 371 28.72 8.64 -22.32
CA GLN A 371 29.71 9.66 -21.99
C GLN A 371 29.39 10.26 -20.60
N MET A 372 30.08 9.83 -19.56
CA MET A 372 29.77 10.19 -18.16
C MET A 372 29.81 11.70 -17.82
N ASP A 373 30.28 12.54 -18.74
CA ASP A 373 30.31 13.99 -18.64
C ASP A 373 29.18 14.71 -19.41
N ARG A 374 28.48 14.06 -20.35
CA ARG A 374 27.47 14.69 -21.23
C ARG A 374 26.46 13.70 -21.83
N THR A 375 25.27 14.16 -22.16
CA THR A 375 24.25 13.36 -22.87
C THR A 375 24.80 12.79 -24.20
N THR A 376 24.65 11.48 -24.39
CA THR A 376 24.99 10.80 -25.64
C THR A 376 23.96 11.17 -26.70
N PRO A 377 24.35 11.64 -27.90
CA PRO A 377 23.43 11.85 -29.01
C PRO A 377 22.95 10.50 -29.57
N VAL A 378 21.70 10.14 -29.31
CA VAL A 378 21.07 8.91 -29.82
C VAL A 378 20.10 9.30 -30.93
N ARG A 379 20.61 9.38 -32.17
CA ARG A 379 19.82 9.80 -33.36
C ARG A 379 18.86 8.72 -33.88
N SER A 380 19.09 7.48 -33.50
CA SER A 380 18.34 6.27 -33.88
C SER A 380 18.52 5.22 -32.79
N HIS A 381 17.75 4.14 -32.90
CA HIS A 381 18.07 2.86 -32.25
C HIS A 381 19.52 2.43 -32.50
N GLY A 382 20.03 1.54 -31.65
CA GLY A 382 21.16 0.70 -32.03
C GLY A 382 20.75 -0.24 -33.16
N GLN A 383 21.74 -0.66 -33.94
CA GLN A 383 21.60 -1.85 -34.76
C GLN A 383 22.33 -3.01 -34.07
N PRO A 384 21.65 -3.79 -33.19
CA PRO A 384 21.82 -5.22 -33.27
C PRO A 384 21.33 -5.68 -34.67
N PRO A 385 21.56 -6.92 -35.09
CA PRO A 385 21.34 -7.27 -36.50
C PRO A 385 19.88 -7.08 -37.04
N ARG A 386 19.64 -6.10 -37.99
CA ARG A 386 18.60 -6.01 -39.11
C ARG A 386 17.48 -4.90 -39.38
N ALA A 387 16.93 -3.94 -38.57
CA ALA A 387 15.69 -3.14 -38.94
C ALA A 387 15.41 -1.73 -38.26
N GLU A 388 14.22 -1.08 -38.49
CA GLU A 388 13.67 0.27 -38.03
C GLU A 388 12.04 0.26 -37.93
N THR A 389 11.04 1.12 -37.46
CA THR A 389 10.60 2.24 -36.47
C THR A 389 8.99 2.53 -36.63
N GLU A 390 7.93 3.05 -35.87
CA GLU A 390 7.50 3.84 -34.61
C GLU A 390 5.91 3.69 -34.03
N LEU A 391 5.15 3.76 -32.83
CA LEU A 391 4.97 3.92 -31.24
C LEU A 391 3.61 4.63 -30.70
N PHE A 392 3.07 4.83 -29.43
CA PHE A 392 3.17 4.40 -27.95
C PHE A 392 2.09 4.96 -26.86
N GLU A 393 1.34 4.19 -25.98
CA GLU A 393 0.38 4.65 -24.84
C GLU A 393 0.24 3.72 -23.56
N ARG A 394 -0.34 4.11 -22.35
CA ARG A 394 -0.96 3.28 -21.22
C ARG A 394 -1.34 3.87 -19.82
N HIS A 395 -2.30 3.20 -19.16
CA HIS A 395 -2.42 2.92 -17.69
C HIS A 395 -2.14 1.42 -17.37
N THR A 396 -2.13 0.99 -16.08
CA THR A 396 -1.78 -0.41 -15.66
C THR A 396 -2.02 -0.65 -14.15
N THR A 397 -2.06 -1.91 -13.70
CA THR A 397 -1.88 -2.33 -12.28
C THR A 397 -0.87 -3.49 -12.14
N HIS A 398 -0.28 -3.72 -10.96
CA HIS A 398 0.61 -4.86 -10.68
C HIS A 398 0.33 -5.51 -9.32
N ILE A 399 0.53 -6.83 -9.25
CA ILE A 399 0.32 -7.72 -8.12
C ILE A 399 1.59 -8.57 -7.93
N ALA A 400 2.16 -8.56 -6.72
CA ALA A 400 3.20 -9.49 -6.30
C ALA A 400 2.66 -10.44 -5.23
N ALA A 401 2.96 -11.73 -5.34
CA ALA A 401 2.63 -12.74 -4.33
C ALA A 401 3.75 -13.78 -4.17
N ALA A 402 3.97 -14.26 -2.94
CA ALA A 402 4.87 -15.37 -2.65
C ALA A 402 4.37 -16.21 -1.46
N ASP A 403 4.65 -17.51 -1.45
CA ASP A 403 4.28 -18.43 -0.36
C ASP A 403 5.46 -19.23 0.20
N ALA A 404 5.29 -19.74 1.42
CA ALA A 404 6.31 -20.53 2.13
C ALA A 404 6.66 -21.87 1.47
N ALA A 405 5.84 -22.35 0.52
CA ALA A 405 6.16 -23.53 -0.29
C ALA A 405 7.15 -23.19 -1.42
N GLY A 406 7.46 -21.91 -1.65
CA GLY A 406 8.43 -21.47 -2.66
C GLY A 406 7.80 -21.15 -4.01
N ASN A 407 6.49 -20.94 -4.09
CA ASN A 407 5.85 -20.35 -5.27
C ASN A 407 5.94 -18.82 -5.20
N TRP A 408 6.29 -18.19 -6.32
CA TRP A 408 6.42 -16.75 -6.48
C TRP A 408 5.72 -16.33 -7.77
N VAL A 409 4.93 -15.26 -7.71
CA VAL A 409 4.05 -14.82 -8.80
C VAL A 409 4.10 -13.31 -8.95
N GLY A 410 4.32 -12.85 -10.18
CA GLY A 410 4.09 -11.46 -10.58
C GLY A 410 3.01 -11.41 -11.66
N ILE A 411 1.90 -10.72 -11.39
CA ILE A 411 0.87 -10.41 -12.39
C ILE A 411 0.90 -8.92 -12.68
N THR A 412 1.08 -8.54 -13.93
CA THR A 412 0.79 -7.17 -14.39
C THR A 412 -0.43 -7.24 -15.30
N ALA A 413 -1.43 -6.40 -15.05
CA ALA A 413 -2.71 -6.41 -15.74
C ALA A 413 -3.14 -5.00 -16.12
N THR A 414 -3.91 -4.86 -17.21
CA THR A 414 -4.35 -3.56 -17.72
C THR A 414 -5.68 -3.63 -18.48
N ILE A 415 -6.22 -2.46 -18.84
CA ILE A 415 -7.30 -2.21 -19.81
C ILE A 415 -6.86 -1.11 -20.79
N ASN A 416 -5.57 -1.05 -21.11
CA ASN A 416 -4.85 0.12 -21.60
C ASN A 416 -5.01 1.36 -20.71
N THR A 417 -5.81 2.37 -21.08
CA THR A 417 -5.84 3.69 -20.41
C THR A 417 -6.83 3.75 -19.25
N THR A 418 -6.98 4.91 -18.58
CA THR A 418 -7.98 5.09 -17.52
C THR A 418 -9.39 4.76 -18.04
N PHE A 419 -10.02 3.75 -17.45
CA PHE A 419 -11.29 3.15 -17.92
C PHE A 419 -11.27 2.65 -19.38
N GLY A 420 -10.10 2.30 -19.91
CA GLY A 420 -9.93 1.70 -21.25
C GLY A 420 -10.59 2.47 -22.38
N SER A 421 -11.42 1.81 -23.19
CA SER A 421 -12.19 2.46 -24.28
C SER A 421 -13.26 3.44 -23.79
N LYS A 422 -13.41 3.61 -22.47
CA LYS A 422 -14.48 4.32 -21.77
C LYS A 422 -15.86 3.64 -21.90
N VAL A 423 -15.90 2.43 -22.45
CA VAL A 423 -17.10 1.61 -22.64
C VAL A 423 -17.26 0.62 -21.50
N VAL A 424 -18.42 0.65 -20.84
CA VAL A 424 -18.98 -0.50 -20.10
C VAL A 424 -19.96 -1.21 -21.02
N ILE A 425 -19.82 -2.53 -21.21
CA ILE A 425 -20.80 -3.32 -21.99
C ILE A 425 -22.13 -3.33 -21.20
N PRO A 426 -23.27 -2.86 -21.77
CA PRO A 426 -24.52 -2.69 -21.03
C PRO A 426 -24.99 -3.96 -20.32
N GLY A 427 -25.46 -3.83 -19.08
CA GLY A 427 -25.96 -4.95 -18.27
C GLY A 427 -24.89 -5.88 -17.68
N THR A 428 -23.61 -5.70 -18.02
CA THR A 428 -22.51 -6.58 -17.56
C THR A 428 -21.57 -5.94 -16.53
N GLY A 429 -21.54 -4.61 -16.44
CA GLY A 429 -20.58 -3.87 -15.62
C GLY A 429 -19.11 -3.97 -16.06
N VAL A 430 -18.79 -4.68 -17.15
CA VAL A 430 -17.41 -4.89 -17.61
C VAL A 430 -16.92 -3.67 -18.41
N VAL A 431 -15.90 -2.99 -17.88
CA VAL A 431 -15.11 -1.98 -18.60
C VAL A 431 -14.22 -2.66 -19.65
N MET A 432 -14.31 -2.23 -20.91
CA MET A 432 -13.50 -2.76 -22.00
C MET A 432 -12.20 -1.97 -22.18
N ASN A 433 -11.11 -2.66 -22.50
CA ASN A 433 -9.80 -2.08 -22.79
C ASN A 433 -9.80 -1.10 -23.98
N ASN A 434 -8.73 -0.31 -24.14
CA ASN A 434 -8.39 0.34 -25.42
C ASN A 434 -7.05 -0.17 -25.99
N GLU A 435 -6.76 -1.45 -25.85
CA GLU A 435 -5.41 -1.99 -26.11
C GLU A 435 -5.02 -1.98 -27.60
N MET A 436 -5.96 -1.74 -28.52
CA MET A 436 -5.60 -1.53 -29.93
C MET A 436 -4.76 -0.26 -30.15
N ASP A 437 -4.83 0.72 -29.23
CA ASP A 437 -3.94 1.89 -29.26
C ASP A 437 -2.47 1.47 -29.19
N ASP A 438 -2.13 0.38 -28.49
CA ASP A 438 -0.75 -0.09 -28.34
C ASP A 438 -0.13 -0.70 -29.62
N PHE A 439 -0.81 -0.63 -30.76
CA PHE A 439 -0.23 -0.88 -32.09
C PHE A 439 0.38 0.40 -32.70
N SER A 440 1.30 0.25 -33.66
CA SER A 440 1.63 1.35 -34.58
C SER A 440 0.43 1.55 -35.52
N ILE A 441 -0.30 2.65 -35.32
CA ILE A 441 -1.48 3.01 -36.13
C ILE A 441 -1.08 3.67 -37.47
N GLN A 442 0.13 4.23 -37.54
CA GLN A 442 0.83 4.72 -38.73
C GLN A 442 2.30 4.94 -38.34
N PRO A 443 3.30 4.56 -39.16
CA PRO A 443 4.70 4.83 -38.86
C PRO A 443 4.96 6.33 -38.66
N GLY A 444 5.60 6.66 -37.53
CA GLY A 444 5.90 8.03 -37.09
C GLY A 444 4.80 8.70 -36.28
N VAL A 445 3.60 8.10 -36.19
CA VAL A 445 2.49 8.66 -35.42
C VAL A 445 2.47 8.05 -34.01
N PRO A 446 2.52 8.87 -32.95
CA PRO A 446 2.40 8.39 -31.58
C PRO A 446 0.94 8.02 -31.24
N ASN A 447 0.74 6.87 -30.60
CA ASN A 447 -0.35 6.75 -29.61
C ASN A 447 -0.12 7.66 -28.37
N ALA A 448 -1.08 7.73 -27.45
CA ALA A 448 -1.27 8.83 -26.51
C ALA A 448 -0.13 9.21 -25.51
N PHE A 449 0.97 8.45 -25.34
CA PHE A 449 2.15 8.92 -24.57
C PHE A 449 3.53 8.92 -25.28
N GLY A 450 3.56 8.86 -26.61
CA GLY A 450 4.51 9.67 -27.40
C GLY A 450 5.89 9.12 -27.83
N LEU A 451 6.30 7.92 -27.42
CA LEU A 451 7.47 7.23 -28.03
C LEU A 451 7.02 6.57 -29.35
N ILE A 452 7.94 5.83 -29.96
CA ILE A 452 7.98 5.53 -31.38
C ILE A 452 8.58 4.12 -31.61
N GLY A 453 7.80 3.02 -31.78
CA GLY A 453 8.16 1.60 -32.17
C GLY A 453 7.29 0.83 -33.23
N ALA A 454 7.92 -0.09 -34.00
CA ALA A 454 7.77 -0.27 -35.46
C ALA A 454 6.57 -0.94 -36.18
N GLU A 455 6.70 -1.10 -37.52
CA GLU A 455 5.98 -2.04 -38.40
C GLU A 455 5.88 -3.46 -37.80
N ALA A 456 6.90 -3.89 -37.06
CA ALA A 456 6.88 -5.07 -36.19
C ALA A 456 5.64 -5.12 -35.27
N ASN A 457 5.09 -3.95 -34.94
CA ASN A 457 3.92 -3.70 -34.13
C ASN A 457 2.78 -2.98 -34.90
N ALA A 458 2.73 -3.02 -36.23
CA ALA A 458 1.55 -2.58 -36.99
C ALA A 458 0.32 -3.49 -36.73
N VAL A 459 -0.90 -2.97 -36.90
CA VAL A 459 -2.17 -3.71 -36.70
C VAL A 459 -2.30 -4.88 -37.68
N ALA A 460 -2.68 -6.06 -37.20
CA ALA A 460 -3.05 -7.23 -38.02
C ALA A 460 -4.03 -8.15 -37.27
N PRO A 461 -4.93 -8.89 -37.97
CA PRO A 461 -5.86 -9.84 -37.34
C PRO A 461 -5.18 -10.83 -36.38
N GLY A 462 -5.74 -11.01 -35.17
CA GLY A 462 -5.26 -11.99 -34.17
C GLY A 462 -3.91 -11.67 -33.50
N LYS A 463 -3.25 -10.58 -33.88
CA LYS A 463 -1.97 -10.11 -33.31
C LYS A 463 -2.17 -9.50 -31.92
N ARG A 464 -1.14 -9.57 -31.07
CA ARG A 464 -1.09 -8.94 -29.74
C ARG A 464 -0.35 -7.58 -29.80
N PRO A 465 -0.87 -6.51 -29.19
CA PRO A 465 -0.25 -5.18 -29.24
C PRO A 465 0.88 -5.02 -28.20
N LEU A 466 1.98 -4.36 -28.58
CA LEU A 466 3.25 -4.40 -27.84
C LEU A 466 3.17 -3.83 -26.42
N SER A 467 3.41 -4.69 -25.44
CA SER A 467 3.30 -4.37 -24.03
C SER A 467 4.60 -3.85 -23.39
N SER A 468 4.48 -3.01 -22.36
CA SER A 468 5.56 -2.58 -21.45
C SER A 468 5.50 -3.26 -20.07
N MET A 469 4.54 -4.17 -19.86
CA MET A 469 4.30 -4.85 -18.58
C MET A 469 5.47 -5.78 -18.21
N SER A 470 6.16 -5.50 -17.11
CA SER A 470 7.46 -6.12 -16.75
C SER A 470 7.43 -6.91 -15.42
N PRO A 471 6.55 -7.91 -15.21
CA PRO A 471 6.66 -8.77 -14.04
C PRO A 471 8.00 -9.53 -14.10
N THR A 472 8.79 -9.45 -13.03
CA THR A 472 10.19 -9.88 -13.00
C THR A 472 10.51 -10.59 -11.68
N ILE A 473 11.18 -11.75 -11.75
CA ILE A 473 11.65 -12.52 -10.59
C ILE A 473 13.18 -12.59 -10.65
N VAL A 474 13.84 -12.30 -9.53
CA VAL A 474 15.30 -12.39 -9.36
C VAL A 474 15.65 -13.58 -8.48
N LEU A 475 16.61 -14.38 -8.94
CA LEU A 475 17.17 -15.52 -8.21
C LEU A 475 18.65 -15.26 -7.88
N ARG A 476 19.12 -15.74 -6.72
CA ARG A 476 20.56 -15.93 -6.44
C ARG A 476 20.82 -17.43 -6.38
N GLY A 477 21.56 -17.96 -7.36
CA GLY A 477 21.48 -19.39 -7.69
C GLY A 477 20.05 -19.77 -8.07
N ASP A 478 19.53 -20.87 -7.53
CA ASP A 478 18.14 -21.32 -7.73
C ASP A 478 17.14 -20.67 -6.74
N GLN A 479 17.64 -19.98 -5.70
CA GLN A 479 16.80 -19.39 -4.66
C GLN A 479 16.18 -18.06 -5.15
N PRO A 480 14.85 -17.91 -5.13
CA PRO A 480 14.21 -16.62 -5.39
C PRO A 480 14.44 -15.68 -4.21
N ILE A 481 14.85 -14.44 -4.52
CA ILE A 481 15.15 -13.42 -3.51
C ILE A 481 14.26 -12.19 -3.65
N LEU A 482 13.74 -11.89 -4.85
CA LEU A 482 12.91 -10.72 -5.13
C LEU A 482 11.92 -11.06 -6.25
N THR A 483 10.66 -10.65 -6.11
CA THR A 483 9.74 -10.44 -7.25
C THR A 483 9.35 -8.98 -7.26
N VAL A 484 9.35 -8.37 -8.43
CA VAL A 484 9.10 -6.96 -8.64
C VAL A 484 8.41 -6.71 -9.98
N GLY A 485 7.51 -5.75 -9.98
CA GLY A 485 6.86 -5.25 -11.17
C GLY A 485 6.16 -3.94 -10.85
N ALA A 486 5.66 -3.27 -11.87
CA ALA A 486 5.10 -1.95 -11.71
C ALA A 486 3.97 -1.65 -12.71
N ALA A 487 3.35 -0.49 -12.49
CA ALA A 487 2.34 0.13 -13.33
C ALA A 487 2.79 1.50 -13.86
N GLY A 488 2.18 1.94 -14.97
CA GLY A 488 2.43 3.26 -15.59
C GLY A 488 3.09 3.23 -16.97
N GLY A 489 2.78 2.23 -17.81
CA GLY A 489 3.26 2.17 -19.19
C GLY A 489 4.78 1.96 -19.31
N PRO A 490 5.56 2.82 -19.99
CA PRO A 490 7.01 2.63 -20.17
C PRO A 490 7.78 2.77 -18.87
N LYS A 491 7.24 3.58 -17.95
CA LYS A 491 7.79 3.77 -16.62
C LYS A 491 7.85 2.45 -15.86
N ILE A 492 7.09 1.42 -16.26
CA ILE A 492 7.19 0.07 -15.67
C ILE A 492 8.61 -0.49 -15.84
N ILE A 493 9.16 -0.42 -17.05
CA ILE A 493 10.48 -0.98 -17.38
C ILE A 493 11.58 -0.25 -16.58
N THR A 494 11.50 1.09 -16.51
CA THR A 494 12.49 1.91 -15.79
C THR A 494 12.32 1.87 -14.28
N GLN A 495 11.12 1.64 -13.75
CA GLN A 495 10.88 1.38 -12.32
C GLN A 495 11.52 0.05 -11.91
N VAL A 496 11.24 -1.03 -12.64
CA VAL A 496 11.81 -2.36 -12.37
C VAL A 496 13.34 -2.31 -12.42
N LEU A 497 13.93 -1.67 -13.43
CA LEU A 497 15.38 -1.44 -13.48
C LEU A 497 15.88 -0.70 -12.23
N GLN A 498 15.28 0.44 -11.87
CA GLN A 498 15.72 1.23 -10.72
C GLN A 498 15.62 0.44 -9.41
N THR A 499 14.53 -0.30 -9.17
CA THR A 499 14.40 -1.11 -7.95
C THR A 499 15.40 -2.27 -7.91
N ILE A 500 15.66 -2.93 -9.05
CA ILE A 500 16.69 -3.99 -9.13
C ILE A 500 18.08 -3.40 -8.86
N VAL A 501 18.50 -2.37 -9.58
CA VAL A 501 19.84 -1.75 -9.42
C VAL A 501 20.04 -1.21 -8.01
N ARG A 502 19.05 -0.48 -7.46
CA ARG A 502 19.11 0.02 -6.07
C ARG A 502 19.21 -1.10 -5.04
N ARG A 503 18.51 -2.22 -5.24
CA ARG A 503 18.54 -3.34 -4.29
C ARG A 503 19.83 -4.16 -4.41
N LEU A 504 20.31 -4.44 -5.62
CA LEU A 504 21.40 -5.40 -5.86
C LEU A 504 22.79 -4.74 -5.88
N ASP A 505 22.91 -3.53 -6.44
CA ASP A 505 24.21 -2.85 -6.58
C ASP A 505 24.48 -1.89 -5.41
N LEU A 506 23.44 -1.20 -4.94
CA LEU A 506 23.55 -0.15 -3.91
C LEU A 506 23.15 -0.64 -2.50
N ASP A 507 22.89 -1.95 -2.33
CA ASP A 507 22.35 -2.63 -1.13
C ASP A 507 21.21 -1.87 -0.41
N MET A 508 20.43 -1.06 -1.14
CA MET A 508 19.37 -0.26 -0.55
C MET A 508 18.24 -1.19 -0.08
N SER A 509 17.78 -1.00 1.15
CA SER A 509 16.63 -1.74 1.69
C SER A 509 15.43 -1.67 0.73
N LEU A 510 14.58 -2.72 0.72
CA LEU A 510 13.39 -2.78 -0.16
C LEU A 510 12.57 -1.47 -0.13
N TYR A 511 12.40 -0.89 1.06
CA TYR A 511 11.77 0.42 1.24
C TYR A 511 12.49 1.52 0.45
N ASN A 512 13.80 1.72 0.66
CA ASN A 512 14.56 2.76 -0.02
C ASN A 512 14.61 2.55 -1.54
N ALA A 513 14.81 1.30 -2.00
CA ALA A 513 14.88 0.97 -3.42
C ALA A 513 13.61 1.38 -4.20
N VAL A 514 12.42 1.18 -3.61
CA VAL A 514 11.13 1.58 -4.19
C VAL A 514 10.77 3.04 -3.89
N ALA A 515 11.06 3.53 -2.68
CA ALA A 515 10.66 4.87 -2.23
C ALA A 515 11.47 6.00 -2.88
N SER A 516 12.79 5.85 -3.04
CA SER A 516 13.67 6.94 -3.49
C SER A 516 13.22 7.58 -4.82
N PRO A 517 13.33 8.91 -4.99
CA PRO A 517 12.88 9.63 -6.18
C PRO A 517 13.39 9.00 -7.48
N ARG A 518 12.51 8.89 -8.47
CA ARG A 518 12.74 8.18 -9.72
C ARG A 518 13.06 9.11 -10.88
N ILE A 519 13.75 8.55 -11.86
CA ILE A 519 13.94 9.14 -13.18
C ILE A 519 13.33 8.23 -14.26
N HIS A 520 13.06 8.78 -15.43
CA HIS A 520 12.58 8.05 -16.60
C HIS A 520 13.05 8.73 -17.88
N HIS A 521 13.78 8.00 -18.71
CA HIS A 521 14.05 8.37 -20.09
C HIS A 521 13.40 7.35 -21.02
N GLN A 522 12.76 7.81 -22.10
CA GLN A 522 12.07 6.96 -23.07
C GLN A 522 12.56 7.15 -24.51
N TRP A 523 13.79 7.63 -24.68
CA TRP A 523 14.41 8.04 -25.95
C TRP A 523 13.73 9.24 -26.65
N SER A 524 12.46 9.11 -27.04
CA SER A 524 11.70 10.18 -27.69
C SER A 524 10.45 10.56 -26.89
N PRO A 525 10.16 11.87 -26.71
CA PRO A 525 11.08 12.99 -26.95
C PRO A 525 12.33 12.88 -26.06
N ASP A 526 13.47 13.42 -26.50
CA ASP A 526 14.75 13.39 -25.77
C ASP A 526 14.67 14.32 -24.54
N ARG A 527 14.11 13.77 -23.46
CA ARG A 527 13.74 14.46 -22.21
C ARG A 527 13.86 13.51 -21.03
N LEU A 528 14.54 13.96 -19.98
CA LEU A 528 14.67 13.23 -18.73
C LEU A 528 13.56 13.64 -17.77
N TYR A 529 12.55 12.78 -17.62
CA TYR A 529 11.51 12.99 -16.64
C TYR A 529 12.05 12.59 -15.25
N VAL A 530 11.89 13.46 -14.26
CA VAL A 530 12.33 13.23 -12.87
C VAL A 530 11.19 13.54 -11.90
N GLU A 531 11.07 12.78 -10.83
CA GLU A 531 10.11 13.10 -9.77
C GLU A 531 10.45 14.44 -9.07
N ARG A 532 9.43 15.22 -8.71
CA ARG A 532 9.57 16.52 -8.02
C ARG A 532 10.38 16.44 -6.74
N GLU A 533 10.34 15.28 -6.08
CA GLU A 533 11.01 14.95 -4.82
C GLU A 533 12.53 14.74 -4.98
N LEU A 534 13.07 14.73 -6.22
CA LEU A 534 14.51 14.68 -6.47
C LEU A 534 15.15 16.04 -6.13
N ALA A 535 16.14 16.03 -5.21
CA ALA A 535 16.80 17.25 -4.73
C ALA A 535 17.53 18.03 -5.84
N ASP A 536 17.50 19.37 -5.74
CA ASP A 536 18.01 20.28 -6.79
C ASP A 536 19.47 20.03 -7.21
N PRO A 537 20.46 19.79 -6.32
CA PRO A 537 21.84 19.52 -6.73
C PRO A 537 21.99 18.31 -7.68
N PHE A 538 21.08 17.33 -7.61
CA PHE A 538 21.06 16.20 -8.53
C PHE A 538 20.44 16.55 -9.88
N VAL A 539 19.44 17.43 -9.90
CA VAL A 539 18.83 17.98 -11.13
C VAL A 539 19.79 18.93 -11.84
N ASP A 540 20.51 19.76 -11.09
CA ASP A 540 21.59 20.61 -11.61
C ASP A 540 22.72 19.75 -12.18
N GLY A 541 23.17 18.71 -11.45
CA GLY A 541 24.19 17.77 -11.90
C GLY A 541 23.78 16.91 -13.12
N LEU A 542 22.49 16.78 -13.41
CA LEU A 542 21.95 16.21 -14.64
C LEU A 542 21.90 17.26 -15.77
N THR A 543 21.48 18.48 -15.45
CA THR A 543 21.35 19.60 -16.41
C THR A 543 22.70 20.08 -16.92
N VAL A 544 23.73 20.14 -16.07
CA VAL A 544 25.14 20.41 -16.43
C VAL A 544 25.68 19.35 -17.41
N ARG A 545 25.22 18.10 -17.28
CA ARG A 545 25.51 17.01 -18.23
C ARG A 545 24.62 17.05 -19.48
N GLY A 546 23.85 18.11 -19.71
CA GLY A 546 23.06 18.30 -20.92
C GLY A 546 21.74 17.52 -20.99
N HIS A 547 21.20 17.04 -19.86
CA HIS A 547 19.86 16.45 -19.83
C HIS A 547 18.77 17.52 -19.89
N ALA A 548 17.80 17.35 -20.78
CA ALA A 548 16.59 18.17 -20.83
C ALA A 548 15.60 17.71 -19.74
N VAL A 549 15.82 18.17 -18.49
CA VAL A 549 15.09 17.69 -17.31
C VAL A 549 13.66 18.25 -17.23
N VAL A 550 12.68 17.38 -16.95
CA VAL A 550 11.26 17.73 -16.73
C VAL A 550 10.79 17.16 -15.39
N ARG A 551 10.45 18.03 -14.42
CA ARG A 551 9.92 17.62 -13.11
C ARG A 551 8.45 17.17 -13.19
N THR A 552 8.19 15.88 -12.94
CA THR A 552 6.84 15.27 -12.91
C THR A 552 6.37 14.98 -11.50
N GLY A 553 5.08 14.64 -11.34
CA GLY A 553 4.64 13.85 -10.18
C GLY A 553 5.14 12.41 -10.25
N GLY A 554 4.53 11.53 -9.45
CA GLY A 554 4.95 10.12 -9.30
C GLY A 554 5.15 9.36 -10.62
N ALA A 555 6.33 8.79 -10.79
CA ALA A 555 6.76 8.02 -11.96
C ALA A 555 6.33 6.54 -11.84
N GLY A 556 5.01 6.33 -11.79
CA GLY A 556 4.39 5.01 -11.72
C GLY A 556 4.27 4.43 -10.30
N VAL A 557 3.81 3.18 -10.24
CA VAL A 557 3.51 2.46 -9.00
C VAL A 557 4.14 1.07 -9.02
N THR A 558 5.09 0.81 -8.12
CA THR A 558 5.81 -0.48 -7.99
C THR A 558 5.26 -1.32 -6.84
N GLN A 559 5.16 -2.64 -7.01
CA GLN A 559 4.94 -3.59 -5.91
C GLN A 559 6.11 -4.58 -5.90
N ALA A 560 6.58 -4.96 -4.71
CA ALA A 560 7.71 -5.85 -4.56
C ALA A 560 7.62 -6.74 -3.32
N ILE A 561 8.19 -7.94 -3.42
CA ILE A 561 8.40 -8.85 -2.29
C ILE A 561 9.84 -9.33 -2.34
N GLU A 562 10.59 -9.13 -1.26
CA GLU A 562 11.92 -9.71 -1.02
C GLU A 562 11.79 -10.91 -0.05
N TYR A 563 12.73 -11.85 -0.09
CA TYR A 563 12.88 -12.89 0.93
C TYR A 563 14.23 -12.80 1.61
N ASP A 564 14.20 -12.65 2.94
CA ASP A 564 15.37 -12.69 3.80
C ASP A 564 15.66 -14.16 4.19
N PRO A 565 16.74 -14.77 3.66
CA PRO A 565 17.09 -16.16 3.98
C PRO A 565 17.65 -16.33 5.40
N GLN A 566 18.19 -15.27 6.01
CA GLN A 566 18.74 -15.32 7.37
C GLN A 566 17.62 -15.32 8.42
N ARG A 567 16.56 -14.53 8.18
CA ARG A 567 15.36 -14.48 9.03
C ARG A 567 14.27 -15.46 8.63
N ARG A 568 14.41 -16.11 7.46
CA ARG A 568 13.41 -16.98 6.80
C ARG A 568 12.04 -16.29 6.65
N GLN A 569 12.05 -15.04 6.24
CA GLN A 569 10.88 -14.16 6.20
C GLN A 569 10.75 -13.43 4.86
N PHE A 570 9.52 -13.27 4.40
CA PHE A 570 9.17 -12.37 3.30
C PHE A 570 9.06 -10.93 3.82
N LEU A 571 9.64 -10.00 3.09
CA LEU A 571 9.46 -8.56 3.24
C LEU A 571 8.61 -8.08 2.06
N GLY A 572 7.43 -7.53 2.31
CA GLY A 572 6.52 -7.05 1.26
C GLY A 572 6.41 -5.53 1.28
N LEU A 573 6.34 -4.93 0.10
CA LEU A 573 6.22 -3.49 -0.04
C LEU A 573 5.30 -3.09 -1.20
N HIS A 574 4.44 -2.12 -0.91
CA HIS A 574 3.69 -1.35 -1.88
C HIS A 574 4.33 0.03 -2.06
N ASP A 575 4.16 0.64 -3.23
CA ASP A 575 4.67 1.98 -3.48
C ASP A 575 4.10 3.02 -2.47
N PRO A 576 4.94 3.78 -1.74
CA PRO A 576 4.47 4.86 -0.86
C PRO A 576 3.74 6.00 -1.61
N ARG A 577 3.78 6.01 -2.95
CA ARG A 577 3.07 6.99 -3.80
C ARG A 577 1.55 6.76 -3.89
N VAL A 578 1.03 5.62 -3.42
CA VAL A 578 -0.41 5.27 -3.47
C VAL A 578 -0.89 4.65 -2.16
N PRO A 579 -2.20 4.72 -1.84
CA PRO A 579 -2.78 4.11 -0.63
C PRO A 579 -2.92 2.58 -0.72
N GLY A 580 -1.92 1.89 -1.28
CA GLY A 580 -1.90 0.44 -1.45
C GLY A 580 -1.62 -0.32 -0.15
N GLN A 581 -1.34 -1.61 -0.26
CA GLN A 581 -0.98 -2.41 0.91
C GLN A 581 -0.10 -3.61 0.53
N ALA A 582 0.94 -3.84 1.33
CA ALA A 582 1.57 -5.14 1.46
C ALA A 582 1.09 -5.79 2.77
N MET A 583 0.82 -7.10 2.75
CA MET A 583 0.49 -7.86 3.96
C MET A 583 1.10 -9.26 3.88
N GLY A 584 1.85 -9.59 4.93
CA GLY A 584 2.30 -10.95 5.20
C GLY A 584 1.41 -11.63 6.24
N PHE A 585 1.50 -12.95 6.30
CA PHE A 585 1.01 -13.72 7.44
C PHE A 585 2.10 -14.64 7.96
N GLN A 586 2.02 -14.99 9.25
CA GLN A 586 2.92 -16.00 9.82
C GLN A 586 2.49 -17.38 9.32
N ALA A 587 3.46 -18.25 9.03
CA ALA A 587 3.17 -19.63 8.68
C ALA A 587 2.34 -20.27 9.81
N ARG A 588 1.33 -21.07 9.44
CA ARG A 588 0.86 -22.10 10.38
C ARG A 588 2.08 -23.01 10.59
N VAL A 589 2.60 -23.08 11.82
CA VAL A 589 3.73 -23.96 12.13
C VAL A 589 3.30 -25.37 11.78
N GLU A 590 4.02 -26.02 10.86
CA GLU A 590 3.79 -27.43 10.54
C GLU A 590 4.06 -28.24 11.80
N ALA A 591 2.99 -28.82 12.35
CA ALA A 591 3.06 -29.50 13.63
C ALA A 591 3.72 -30.87 13.50
N ALA A 592 4.44 -31.27 14.55
CA ALA A 592 4.67 -32.69 14.79
C ALA A 592 3.31 -33.43 14.90
N PRO A 593 3.23 -34.70 14.48
CA PRO A 593 1.96 -35.37 14.23
C PRO A 593 1.26 -35.83 15.53
N PRO A 594 0.01 -36.30 15.41
CA PRO A 594 -1.24 -35.56 15.62
C PRO A 594 -1.55 -35.37 17.13
N SER A 595 -2.58 -34.66 17.60
CA SER A 595 -3.80 -34.07 17.00
C SER A 595 -4.21 -32.80 17.79
N LEU A 596 -5.37 -32.20 17.51
CA LEU A 596 -6.52 -32.05 18.43
C LEU A 596 -7.57 -31.06 17.84
N ASP A 597 -8.81 -31.14 18.33
CA ASP A 597 -9.97 -30.46 17.73
C ASP A 597 -10.15 -29.00 18.24
N PRO A 598 -10.47 -28.01 17.38
CA PRO A 598 -10.73 -26.62 17.80
C PRO A 598 -11.78 -26.44 18.91
N THR A 599 -12.71 -27.38 19.08
CA THR A 599 -13.70 -27.36 20.17
C THR A 599 -13.06 -27.53 21.56
N GLU A 600 -11.89 -28.16 21.67
CA GLU A 600 -11.21 -28.39 22.95
C GLU A 600 -10.60 -27.13 23.56
N LEU A 601 -10.33 -26.10 22.75
CA LEU A 601 -9.88 -24.78 23.23
C LEU A 601 -10.97 -24.01 24.00
N VAL A 602 -12.18 -24.57 24.13
CA VAL A 602 -13.33 -23.95 24.78
C VAL A 602 -13.59 -24.50 26.20
N ALA A 603 -12.95 -25.61 26.60
CA ALA A 603 -13.14 -26.25 27.90
C ALA A 603 -12.85 -25.30 29.08
N ARG A 604 -13.83 -25.11 29.97
CA ARG A 604 -13.78 -24.22 31.16
C ARG A 604 -14.50 -24.87 32.35
N GLU A 605 -14.11 -24.46 33.55
CA GLU A 605 -14.87 -24.73 34.78
C GLU A 605 -16.01 -23.70 34.92
N SER A 606 -17.16 -24.15 35.40
CA SER A 606 -18.36 -23.34 35.63
C SER A 606 -18.51 -23.06 37.13
N LEU A 607 -18.80 -21.81 37.51
CA LEU A 607 -19.03 -21.42 38.91
C LEU A 607 -20.25 -20.49 39.00
N THR A 608 -21.33 -20.97 39.62
CA THR A 608 -22.59 -20.25 39.81
C THR A 608 -22.75 -19.82 41.26
N LEU A 609 -23.03 -18.54 41.47
CA LEU A 609 -23.35 -17.97 42.79
C LEU A 609 -24.86 -18.06 43.06
N LYS A 610 -25.26 -18.05 44.34
CA LYS A 610 -26.67 -18.11 44.83
C LYS A 610 -27.63 -17.02 44.32
N GLY A 611 -27.14 -16.09 43.50
CA GLY A 611 -27.94 -15.12 42.75
C GLY A 611 -28.01 -15.44 41.24
N GLY A 612 -27.89 -16.72 40.85
CA GLY A 612 -27.92 -17.21 39.46
C GLY A 612 -26.72 -16.83 38.58
N LYS A 613 -25.89 -15.85 38.98
CA LYS A 613 -24.78 -15.37 38.17
C LYS A 613 -23.68 -16.43 38.05
N THR A 614 -23.38 -16.81 36.81
CA THR A 614 -22.39 -17.86 36.47
C THR A 614 -21.13 -17.27 35.84
N TYR A 615 -19.97 -17.79 36.24
CA TYR A 615 -18.64 -17.45 35.73
C TYR A 615 -18.02 -18.66 35.04
N GLN A 616 -17.20 -18.41 34.01
CA GLN A 616 -16.58 -19.44 33.18
C GLN A 616 -15.06 -19.23 33.14
N GLY A 617 -14.28 -20.22 33.56
CA GLY A 617 -12.86 -20.03 33.82
C GLY A 617 -12.15 -21.24 34.41
N LEU A 618 -11.32 -21.01 35.43
CA LEU A 618 -10.54 -22.05 36.13
C LEU A 618 -10.30 -21.64 37.59
N LEU A 619 -10.63 -22.51 38.54
CA LEU A 619 -10.37 -22.34 39.97
C LEU A 619 -8.87 -22.54 40.25
N LEU A 620 -8.20 -21.50 40.73
CA LEU A 620 -6.77 -21.52 41.03
C LEU A 620 -6.47 -22.10 42.40
N ARG A 621 -7.27 -21.71 43.40
CA ARG A 621 -7.07 -22.06 44.81
C ARG A 621 -8.42 -22.16 45.54
N ARG A 622 -8.51 -23.09 46.48
CA ARG A 622 -9.61 -23.22 47.44
C ARG A 622 -9.05 -23.18 48.85
N SER A 623 -9.56 -22.26 49.66
CA SER A 623 -9.24 -22.07 51.08
C SER A 623 -10.56 -22.05 51.88
N PRO A 624 -10.55 -22.32 53.19
CA PRO A 624 -11.79 -22.33 54.00
C PRO A 624 -12.60 -21.03 53.96
N GLY A 625 -11.96 -19.87 53.76
CA GLY A 625 -12.63 -18.56 53.63
C GLY A 625 -12.52 -17.89 52.25
N GLU A 626 -11.93 -18.54 51.23
CA GLU A 626 -11.74 -17.92 49.91
C GLU A 626 -11.57 -18.95 48.78
N LEU A 627 -12.34 -18.79 47.71
CA LEU A 627 -12.14 -19.41 46.39
C LEU A 627 -11.51 -18.39 45.44
N GLU A 628 -10.30 -18.64 44.95
CA GLU A 628 -9.68 -17.81 43.90
C GLU A 628 -9.91 -18.46 42.53
N PHE A 629 -10.56 -17.74 41.62
CA PHE A 629 -10.96 -18.19 40.29
C PHE A 629 -10.41 -17.24 39.21
N VAL A 630 -9.93 -17.74 38.08
CA VAL A 630 -9.58 -16.90 36.92
C VAL A 630 -10.62 -17.04 35.82
N GLN A 631 -11.26 -15.92 35.47
CA GLN A 631 -12.14 -15.83 34.31
C GLN A 631 -11.28 -15.61 33.04
N VAL A 632 -11.58 -16.37 31.98
CA VAL A 632 -10.90 -16.25 30.67
C VAL A 632 -11.81 -15.47 29.72
N GLY A 633 -11.44 -14.22 29.42
CA GLY A 633 -12.14 -13.34 28.49
C GLY A 633 -11.64 -13.52 27.06
N LEU A 634 -12.56 -13.82 26.14
CA LEU A 634 -12.29 -13.98 24.70
C LEU A 634 -13.34 -13.20 23.87
N PRO A 635 -13.22 -11.86 23.74
CA PRO A 635 -14.12 -11.08 22.91
C PRO A 635 -13.76 -11.24 21.43
N LYS A 636 -14.77 -11.37 20.56
CA LYS A 636 -14.56 -11.43 19.10
C LYS A 636 -13.82 -10.16 18.63
N GLY A 637 -12.67 -10.35 17.99
CA GLY A 637 -11.83 -9.25 17.47
C GLY A 637 -11.00 -8.49 18.52
N LYS A 638 -10.85 -8.99 19.76
CA LYS A 638 -9.95 -8.41 20.77
C LYS A 638 -9.01 -9.47 21.36
N PRO A 639 -7.83 -9.09 21.90
CA PRO A 639 -6.95 -10.02 22.58
C PRO A 639 -7.63 -10.75 23.75
N MET A 640 -7.20 -11.98 24.01
CA MET A 640 -7.57 -12.74 25.21
C MET A 640 -7.12 -11.99 26.46
N PHE A 641 -7.95 -11.98 27.51
CA PHE A 641 -7.59 -11.42 28.82
C PHE A 641 -7.94 -12.37 29.96
N LEU A 642 -7.27 -12.19 31.10
CA LEU A 642 -7.47 -12.98 32.33
C LEU A 642 -7.85 -12.04 33.49
N VAL A 643 -8.86 -12.42 34.26
CA VAL A 643 -9.27 -11.70 35.47
C VAL A 643 -9.30 -12.68 36.65
N ARG A 644 -8.45 -12.47 37.65
CA ARG A 644 -8.58 -13.14 38.96
C ARG A 644 -9.76 -12.53 39.71
N ILE A 645 -10.61 -13.38 40.27
CA ILE A 645 -11.82 -13.04 41.04
C ILE A 645 -11.82 -13.93 42.29
N SER A 646 -11.98 -13.31 43.46
CA SER A 646 -12.18 -14.03 44.73
C SER A 646 -13.66 -14.15 45.04
N PHE A 647 -14.09 -15.31 45.53
CA PHE A 647 -15.44 -15.57 46.00
C PHE A 647 -15.42 -16.13 47.43
N ASP A 648 -16.39 -15.72 48.24
CA ASP A 648 -16.71 -16.40 49.50
C ASP A 648 -17.20 -17.83 49.18
N PRO A 649 -16.61 -18.90 49.75
CA PRO A 649 -17.05 -20.28 49.52
C PRO A 649 -18.54 -20.53 49.81
N THR A 650 -19.15 -19.77 50.73
CA THR A 650 -20.56 -19.86 51.09
C THR A 650 -21.50 -19.17 50.10
N SER A 651 -20.98 -18.30 49.22
CA SER A 651 -21.74 -17.60 48.17
C SER A 651 -21.97 -18.44 46.91
N VAL A 652 -21.20 -19.52 46.74
CA VAL A 652 -21.31 -20.45 45.61
C VAL A 652 -22.48 -21.40 45.83
N GLU A 653 -23.27 -21.59 44.77
CA GLU A 653 -24.41 -22.52 44.73
C GLU A 653 -24.02 -23.81 44.01
N ARG A 654 -23.36 -23.69 42.85
CA ARG A 654 -22.96 -24.79 41.99
C ARG A 654 -21.57 -24.54 41.41
N TYR A 655 -20.76 -25.59 41.33
CA TYR A 655 -19.44 -25.55 40.72
C TYR A 655 -19.20 -26.84 39.94
N GLU A 656 -18.77 -26.70 38.70
CA GLU A 656 -18.63 -27.80 37.74
C GLU A 656 -17.16 -27.82 37.28
N PRO A 657 -16.32 -28.69 37.88
CA PRO A 657 -14.91 -28.78 37.54
C PRO A 657 -14.70 -29.47 36.19
N LEU A 658 -13.57 -29.15 35.55
CA LEU A 658 -13.08 -29.91 34.40
C LEU A 658 -12.47 -31.23 34.87
N GLU A 659 -12.47 -32.20 33.95
CA GLU A 659 -11.75 -33.46 34.12
C GLU A 659 -10.27 -33.21 34.47
N ARG A 660 -9.73 -33.97 35.44
CA ARG A 660 -8.43 -33.69 36.09
C ARG A 660 -7.26 -33.53 35.11
N ALA A 661 -7.23 -34.29 34.01
CA ALA A 661 -6.19 -34.17 32.98
C ALA A 661 -6.27 -32.81 32.26
N ARG A 662 -7.41 -32.51 31.63
CA ARG A 662 -7.70 -31.24 30.94
C ARG A 662 -7.56 -30.02 31.87
N ARG A 663 -7.96 -30.16 33.14
CA ARG A 663 -7.78 -29.14 34.19
C ARG A 663 -6.30 -28.84 34.46
N ASN A 664 -5.47 -29.87 34.60
CA ASN A 664 -4.02 -29.70 34.83
C ASN A 664 -3.35 -29.06 33.62
N GLU A 665 -3.73 -29.44 32.41
CA GLU A 665 -3.22 -28.87 31.17
C GLU A 665 -3.58 -27.37 31.04
N LEU A 666 -4.86 -27.02 31.24
CA LEU A 666 -5.32 -25.63 31.21
C LEU A 666 -4.63 -24.79 32.29
N PHE A 667 -4.44 -25.35 33.50
CA PHE A 667 -3.67 -24.69 34.57
C PHE A 667 -2.21 -24.48 34.17
N ALA A 668 -1.55 -25.47 33.58
CA ALA A 668 -0.16 -25.36 33.12
C ALA A 668 0.00 -24.29 32.02
N ARG A 669 -0.95 -24.19 31.08
CA ARG A 669 -0.99 -23.17 30.02
C ARG A 669 -1.22 -21.76 30.58
N ILE A 670 -2.06 -21.61 31.62
CA ILE A 670 -2.42 -20.31 32.20
C ILE A 670 -1.43 -19.84 33.28
N ARG A 671 -0.69 -20.75 33.95
CA ARG A 671 0.28 -20.45 35.03
C ARG A 671 1.30 -19.35 34.69
N PRO A 672 1.93 -19.29 33.49
CA PRO A 672 2.87 -18.21 33.15
C PRO A 672 2.20 -16.84 33.05
N LEU A 673 0.95 -16.80 32.57
CA LEU A 673 0.19 -15.56 32.39
C LEU A 673 -0.30 -15.01 33.73
N LEU A 674 -0.64 -15.90 34.67
CA LEU A 674 -1.07 -15.56 36.04
C LEU A 674 -0.01 -14.81 36.87
N ALA A 675 1.26 -14.84 36.47
CA ALA A 675 2.32 -14.05 37.09
C ALA A 675 2.20 -12.54 36.76
N SER A 676 1.42 -12.16 35.74
CA SER A 676 1.24 -10.76 35.33
C SER A 676 0.02 -10.11 36.02
N LYS A 677 0.26 -9.07 36.84
CA LYS A 677 -0.78 -8.21 37.40
C LYS A 677 -0.98 -6.98 36.49
N ARG A 678 -2.10 -6.90 35.76
CA ARG A 678 -2.63 -5.69 35.04
C ARG A 678 -1.55 -4.77 34.42
N HIS A 679 -1.32 -4.81 33.10
CA HIS A 679 -0.27 -4.06 32.39
C HIS A 679 0.06 -2.64 32.90
N ALA A 680 -0.94 -1.78 33.15
CA ALA A 680 -0.72 -0.42 33.67
C ALA A 680 0.00 -0.37 35.04
N VAL A 681 -0.27 -1.36 35.92
CA VAL A 681 0.38 -1.48 37.24
C VAL A 681 1.79 -2.08 37.12
N ILE A 682 2.01 -2.98 36.15
CA ILE A 682 3.36 -3.50 35.84
C ILE A 682 4.31 -2.39 35.40
N GLU A 683 3.85 -1.44 34.59
CA GLU A 683 4.70 -0.34 34.11
C GLU A 683 4.97 0.68 35.21
N ALA A 684 3.95 1.07 36.00
CA ALA A 684 4.15 1.95 37.15
C ALA A 684 5.09 1.33 38.20
N GLY A 685 4.91 0.04 38.53
CA GLY A 685 5.79 -0.67 39.46
C GLY A 685 7.22 -0.76 38.94
N ARG A 686 7.42 -1.26 37.71
CA ARG A 686 8.76 -1.36 37.12
C ARG A 686 9.44 -0.01 36.94
N MET A 687 8.70 1.09 36.75
CA MET A 687 9.25 2.45 36.72
C MET A 687 9.75 2.92 38.10
N ALA A 688 9.08 2.52 39.19
CA ALA A 688 9.55 2.76 40.55
C ALA A 688 10.81 1.91 40.88
N ASP A 689 10.83 0.65 40.41
CA ASP A 689 11.96 -0.28 40.60
C ASP A 689 13.24 0.14 39.83
N VAL A 690 13.17 1.06 38.86
CA VAL A 690 14.38 1.59 38.19
C VAL A 690 15.19 2.42 39.19
N ARG A 691 16.44 2.02 39.42
CA ARG A 691 17.43 2.88 40.07
C ARG A 691 17.94 3.92 39.06
N LEU A 692 17.89 5.18 39.48
CA LEU A 692 18.54 6.29 38.79
C LEU A 692 19.73 6.76 39.63
N ASP A 693 20.91 6.78 39.05
CA ASP A 693 22.11 7.33 39.67
C ASP A 693 22.51 8.62 38.92
N PRO A 694 22.55 9.79 39.59
CA PRO A 694 23.00 11.02 38.95
C PRO A 694 24.51 10.97 38.67
N ILE A 695 24.91 11.40 37.48
CA ILE A 695 26.31 11.50 37.03
C ILE A 695 26.56 12.84 36.36
N GLU A 696 27.77 13.38 36.48
CA GLU A 696 28.20 14.53 35.67
C GLU A 696 28.80 14.02 34.36
N LEU A 697 28.27 14.51 33.23
CA LEU A 697 28.72 14.15 31.89
C LEU A 697 28.55 15.34 30.94
N ASP A 698 29.58 15.62 30.13
CA ASP A 698 29.60 16.70 29.13
C ASP A 698 29.16 18.08 29.69
N GLY A 699 29.48 18.32 30.97
CA GLY A 699 29.19 19.57 31.69
C GLY A 699 27.78 19.68 32.28
N ARG A 700 27.00 18.59 32.33
CA ARG A 700 25.63 18.55 32.86
C ARG A 700 25.40 17.32 33.75
N THR A 701 24.52 17.47 34.73
CA THR A 701 23.97 16.34 35.49
C THR A 701 23.04 15.52 34.59
N MET A 702 23.35 14.24 34.41
CA MET A 702 22.54 13.26 33.69
C MET A 702 22.14 12.09 34.60
N LEU A 703 21.03 11.44 34.30
CA LEU A 703 20.50 10.29 35.02
C LEU A 703 20.97 8.99 34.34
N ARG A 704 21.75 8.17 35.06
CA ARG A 704 22.18 6.84 34.60
C ARG A 704 21.25 5.75 35.13
N CYS A 705 21.01 4.72 34.31
CA CYS A 705 20.31 3.50 34.71
C CYS A 705 20.96 2.28 34.04
N ASP A 706 21.32 1.26 34.81
CA ASP A 706 22.00 0.06 34.30
C ASP A 706 21.03 -1.14 34.15
N SER A 707 21.05 -1.76 32.97
CA SER A 707 20.36 -3.02 32.66
C SER A 707 21.40 -4.11 32.33
N PRO A 708 21.09 -5.40 32.55
CA PRO A 708 21.94 -6.50 32.05
C PRO A 708 22.16 -6.51 30.53
N LEU A 709 21.48 -5.64 29.77
CA LEU A 709 21.47 -5.60 28.31
C LEU A 709 22.04 -4.29 27.72
N PHE A 710 22.03 -3.19 28.48
CA PHE A 710 22.48 -1.87 28.07
C PHE A 710 22.62 -0.93 29.29
N GLN A 711 23.35 0.16 29.15
CA GLN A 711 23.32 1.30 30.06
C GLN A 711 22.53 2.44 29.41
N LEU A 712 21.58 3.03 30.12
CA LEU A 712 20.90 4.28 29.72
C LEU A 712 21.55 5.46 30.45
N VAL A 713 21.80 6.56 29.75
CA VAL A 713 22.20 7.85 30.31
C VAL A 713 21.31 8.93 29.68
N SER A 714 20.65 9.73 30.52
CA SER A 714 19.54 10.58 30.10
C SER A 714 19.61 12.00 30.68
N SER A 715 19.36 13.04 29.87
CA SER A 715 19.06 14.40 30.37
C SER A 715 17.56 14.67 30.53
N ALA A 716 16.70 13.73 30.13
CA ALA A 716 15.26 13.83 30.37
C ALA A 716 14.92 13.68 31.86
N ASP A 717 13.74 14.15 32.28
CA ASP A 717 13.28 14.02 33.66
C ASP A 717 13.22 12.57 34.16
N GLU A 718 13.14 12.37 35.49
CA GLU A 718 13.07 11.04 36.10
C GLU A 718 11.96 10.15 35.52
N SER A 719 10.75 10.69 35.31
CA SER A 719 9.59 9.91 34.85
C SER A 719 9.77 9.47 33.40
N SER A 720 10.22 10.38 32.53
CA SER A 720 10.58 10.06 31.15
C SER A 720 11.72 9.06 31.07
N THR A 721 12.77 9.23 31.88
CA THR A 721 13.94 8.34 31.94
C THR A 721 13.56 6.93 32.40
N ARG A 722 12.82 6.80 33.52
CA ARG A 722 12.29 5.52 34.03
C ARG A 722 11.41 4.81 32.99
N ARG A 723 10.53 5.56 32.32
CA ARG A 723 9.63 5.03 31.28
C ARG A 723 10.40 4.54 30.06
N CYS A 724 11.39 5.29 29.59
CA CYS A 724 12.26 4.90 28.47
C CYS A 724 13.07 3.65 28.82
N PHE A 725 13.67 3.58 30.01
CA PHE A 725 14.41 2.41 30.49
C PHE A 725 13.54 1.14 30.47
N VAL A 726 12.34 1.19 31.07
CA VAL A 726 11.43 0.03 31.13
C VAL A 726 10.98 -0.43 29.73
N ARG A 727 10.75 0.50 28.80
CA ARG A 727 10.43 0.20 27.40
C ARG A 727 11.60 -0.40 26.64
N LEU A 728 12.79 0.17 26.76
CA LEU A 728 14.01 -0.37 26.15
C LEU A 728 14.29 -1.78 26.70
N GLU A 729 14.16 -2.01 28.00
CA GLU A 729 14.34 -3.34 28.59
C GLU A 729 13.33 -4.37 28.04
N GLN A 730 12.07 -3.99 27.82
CA GLN A 730 11.08 -4.85 27.15
C GLN A 730 11.52 -5.21 25.72
N VAL A 731 11.96 -4.21 24.95
CA VAL A 731 12.40 -4.37 23.55
C VAL A 731 13.66 -5.24 23.46
N PHE A 732 14.71 -4.96 24.24
CA PHE A 732 15.94 -5.74 24.24
C PHE A 732 15.72 -7.18 24.74
N ARG A 733 14.85 -7.43 25.74
CA ARG A 733 14.47 -8.79 26.16
C ARG A 733 13.63 -9.53 25.12
N ALA A 734 12.83 -8.82 24.32
CA ALA A 734 12.14 -9.42 23.18
C ALA A 734 13.13 -9.80 22.07
N PHE A 735 14.06 -8.92 21.72
CA PHE A 735 15.10 -9.20 20.73
C PHE A 735 16.00 -10.38 21.15
N GLN A 736 16.46 -10.46 22.40
CA GLN A 736 17.28 -11.59 22.88
C GLN A 736 16.61 -12.97 22.72
N ARG A 737 15.27 -13.04 22.68
CA ARG A 737 14.53 -14.30 22.47
C ARG A 737 14.40 -14.70 21.00
N VAL A 738 14.79 -13.81 20.09
CA VAL A 738 14.64 -13.97 18.63
C VAL A 738 16.00 -13.92 17.92
N LEU A 739 16.98 -13.21 18.48
CA LEU A 739 18.34 -13.05 17.97
C LEU A 739 19.33 -13.06 19.15
N PRO A 740 20.43 -13.83 19.12
CA PRO A 740 21.50 -13.67 20.10
C PRO A 740 22.19 -12.30 19.93
N PRO A 741 22.72 -11.69 21.01
CA PRO A 741 23.42 -10.41 20.93
C PRO A 741 24.70 -10.53 20.09
N ARG A 742 24.97 -9.52 19.25
CA ARG A 742 26.07 -9.51 18.26
C ARG A 742 27.44 -9.11 18.83
N VAL A 743 27.59 -8.94 20.14
CA VAL A 743 28.79 -8.34 20.77
C VAL A 743 29.21 -9.12 22.02
N SER A 744 30.51 -9.22 22.25
CA SER A 744 31.14 -9.81 23.44
C SER A 744 30.84 -8.99 24.72
N PRO A 745 30.88 -9.56 25.94
CA PRO A 745 30.47 -8.87 27.17
C PRO A 745 31.33 -7.66 27.59
N ASP A 746 32.47 -7.45 26.95
CA ASP A 746 33.57 -6.59 27.45
C ASP A 746 33.25 -5.09 27.46
N ARG A 747 32.21 -4.66 26.72
CA ARG A 747 31.63 -3.31 26.79
C ARG A 747 30.10 -3.37 26.61
N PRO A 748 29.30 -2.93 27.59
CA PRO A 748 27.85 -2.83 27.43
C PRO A 748 27.49 -1.82 26.33
N LEU A 749 26.33 -2.02 25.69
CA LEU A 749 25.72 -1.03 24.81
C LEU A 749 25.32 0.20 25.65
N VAL A 750 25.79 1.40 25.27
CA VAL A 750 25.33 2.64 25.89
C VAL A 750 24.19 3.23 25.06
N ILE A 751 23.18 3.79 25.72
CA ILE A 751 22.09 4.55 25.11
C ILE A 751 22.10 5.93 25.76
N ARG A 752 22.47 6.95 24.99
CA ARG A 752 22.46 8.36 25.41
C ARG A 752 21.16 8.99 24.91
N LEU A 753 20.36 9.51 25.84
CA LEU A 753 19.04 10.07 25.58
C LEU A 753 18.99 11.55 25.97
N HIS A 754 18.70 12.42 25.01
CA HIS A 754 18.56 13.85 25.23
C HIS A 754 17.08 14.21 25.48
N GLY A 755 16.83 15.03 26.51
CA GLY A 755 15.48 15.39 26.98
C GLY A 755 14.74 16.39 26.08
N SER A 756 15.48 17.14 25.26
CA SER A 756 14.93 17.99 24.20
C SER A 756 15.62 17.75 22.86
N ALA A 757 14.98 18.20 21.77
CA ALA A 757 15.59 18.22 20.45
C ALA A 757 16.77 19.21 20.35
N ASP A 758 16.73 20.32 21.08
CA ASP A 758 17.81 21.31 21.06
C ASP A 758 19.09 20.77 21.68
N GLU A 759 19.01 20.06 22.82
CA GLU A 759 20.16 19.38 23.44
C GLU A 759 20.76 18.32 22.51
N TYR A 760 19.90 17.58 21.80
CA TYR A 760 20.31 16.58 20.84
C TYR A 760 21.08 17.20 19.67
N HIS A 761 20.55 18.28 19.08
CA HIS A 761 21.21 18.98 17.99
C HIS A 761 22.43 19.77 18.45
N GLU A 762 22.48 20.27 19.68
CA GLU A 762 23.68 20.84 20.32
C GLU A 762 24.79 19.78 20.42
N GLN A 763 24.50 18.60 20.98
CA GLN A 763 25.47 17.49 21.06
C GLN A 763 25.97 17.04 19.68
N LEU A 764 25.07 16.88 18.71
CA LEU A 764 25.43 16.54 17.33
C LEU A 764 26.41 17.56 16.73
N ARG A 765 26.12 18.87 16.87
CA ARG A 765 26.99 19.95 16.39
C ARG A 765 28.34 19.98 17.11
N ALA A 766 28.36 19.79 18.43
CA ALA A 766 29.59 19.72 19.23
C ALA A 766 30.48 18.54 18.83
N GLU A 767 29.88 17.43 18.38
CA GLU A 767 30.59 16.26 17.87
C GLU A 767 30.85 16.28 16.34
N GLY A 768 30.44 17.33 15.63
CA GLY A 768 30.71 17.51 14.19
C GLY A 768 29.73 16.83 13.22
N TRP A 769 28.52 16.47 13.66
CA TRP A 769 27.51 15.78 12.85
C TRP A 769 26.32 16.70 12.50
N ASP A 770 25.89 16.71 11.23
CA ASP A 770 24.58 17.27 10.81
C ASP A 770 23.58 16.13 10.54
N ILE A 771 23.09 15.51 11.63
CA ILE A 771 22.09 14.43 11.57
C ILE A 771 20.71 14.97 11.94
N ARG A 772 19.73 14.76 11.03
CA ARG A 772 18.31 15.12 11.24
C ARG A 772 17.43 13.97 11.71
N ASN A 773 17.99 12.77 11.87
CA ASN A 773 17.31 11.60 12.42
C ASN A 773 17.29 11.71 13.96
N PRO A 774 16.15 11.52 14.67
CA PRO A 774 16.10 11.60 16.13
C PRO A 774 16.89 10.49 16.86
N ALA A 775 17.48 9.51 16.17
CA ALA A 775 18.45 8.58 16.75
C ALA A 775 19.48 8.06 15.74
N PHE A 776 20.72 7.84 16.19
CA PHE A 776 21.74 7.11 15.42
C PHE A 776 22.57 6.16 16.29
N TYR A 777 23.30 5.25 15.66
CA TYR A 777 24.21 4.32 16.34
C TYR A 777 25.67 4.61 15.98
N SER A 778 26.46 4.96 16.98
CA SER A 778 27.91 5.10 16.91
C SER A 778 28.57 3.74 17.19
N ALA A 779 28.89 3.02 16.12
CA ALA A 779 29.52 1.69 16.22
C ALA A 779 30.89 1.74 16.93
N SER A 780 31.70 2.77 16.69
CA SER A 780 33.03 2.94 17.31
C SER A 780 32.98 3.17 18.83
N ARG A 781 31.86 3.68 19.36
CA ARG A 781 31.62 3.85 20.80
C ARG A 781 30.71 2.78 21.41
N ASN A 782 30.17 1.87 20.60
CA ASN A 782 29.04 1.00 20.94
C ASN A 782 27.91 1.77 21.64
N MET A 783 27.48 2.89 21.06
CA MET A 783 26.54 3.82 21.68
C MET A 783 25.42 4.22 20.72
N ILE A 784 24.16 4.11 21.15
CA ILE A 784 23.03 4.79 20.51
C ILE A 784 22.96 6.20 21.10
N VAL A 785 22.81 7.23 20.25
CA VAL A 785 22.51 8.60 20.70
C VAL A 785 21.16 8.99 20.10
N ALA A 786 20.21 9.35 20.96
CA ALA A 786 18.83 9.67 20.60
C ALA A 786 18.36 10.93 21.32
N GLY A 787 17.39 11.63 20.73
CA GLY A 787 16.78 12.80 21.33
C GLY A 787 15.50 13.24 20.63
N CYS A 788 14.57 13.75 21.42
CA CYS A 788 13.34 14.37 20.96
C CYS A 788 12.78 15.24 22.11
N ASP A 789 11.73 16.00 21.87
CA ASP A 789 11.11 16.85 22.89
C ASP A 789 10.26 16.05 23.90
N LEU A 790 10.94 15.25 24.73
CA LEU A 790 10.32 14.43 25.78
C LEU A 790 9.61 15.31 26.80
N THR A 791 10.18 16.48 27.11
CA THR A 791 9.59 17.48 28.01
C THR A 791 8.21 17.92 27.53
N PHE A 792 8.05 18.31 26.25
CA PHE A 792 6.75 18.66 25.68
C PHE A 792 5.74 17.51 25.73
N PHE A 793 6.17 16.27 25.44
CA PHE A 793 5.29 15.11 25.54
C PHE A 793 4.88 14.79 26.99
N ALA A 794 5.78 14.93 27.96
CA ALA A 794 5.51 14.74 29.37
C ALA A 794 4.53 15.79 29.91
N ASP A 795 4.72 17.07 29.55
CA ASP A 795 3.82 18.17 29.89
C ASP A 795 2.42 17.99 29.29
N ARG A 796 2.35 17.59 28.01
CA ARG A 796 1.10 17.30 27.31
C ARG A 796 0.36 16.11 27.94
N LEU A 797 1.09 15.06 28.33
CA LEU A 797 0.51 13.90 29.02
C LEU A 797 -0.03 14.30 30.40
N ARG A 798 0.71 15.11 31.18
CA ARG A 798 0.29 15.60 32.49
C ARG A 798 -1.04 16.37 32.41
N ARG A 799 -1.13 17.34 31.49
CA ARG A 799 -2.37 18.10 31.23
C ARG A 799 -3.55 17.23 30.79
N THR A 800 -3.26 16.13 30.08
CA THR A 800 -4.29 15.18 29.63
C THR A 800 -4.80 14.31 30.78
N HIS A 801 -3.93 13.89 31.70
CA HIS A 801 -4.35 13.24 32.95
C HIS A 801 -5.15 14.19 33.86
N GLU A 802 -4.66 15.42 34.08
CA GLU A 802 -5.37 16.46 34.84
C GLU A 802 -6.78 16.71 34.30
N GLN A 803 -6.94 16.80 32.98
CA GLN A 803 -8.25 16.89 32.31
C GLN A 803 -9.11 15.63 32.54
N ASN A 804 -8.51 14.44 32.53
CA ASN A 804 -9.21 13.17 32.73
C ASN A 804 -9.77 13.04 34.15
N ASP A 805 -8.94 13.34 35.15
CA ASP A 805 -9.33 13.30 36.57
C ASP A 805 -10.47 14.30 36.86
N GLN A 806 -10.42 15.51 36.30
CA GLN A 806 -11.50 16.50 36.42
C GLN A 806 -12.85 15.98 35.87
N VAL A 807 -12.86 15.37 34.69
CA VAL A 807 -14.10 14.83 34.09
C VAL A 807 -14.60 13.60 34.87
N ARG A 808 -13.70 12.75 35.36
CA ARG A 808 -14.05 11.61 36.23
C ARG A 808 -14.63 12.06 37.57
N GLU A 809 -14.09 13.13 38.16
CA GLU A 809 -14.61 13.71 39.39
C GLU A 809 -16.00 14.33 39.17
N GLN A 810 -16.19 15.07 38.07
CA GLN A 810 -17.50 15.61 37.67
C GLN A 810 -18.54 14.51 37.47
N TYR A 811 -18.19 13.43 36.76
CA TYR A 811 -19.06 12.25 36.61
C TYR A 811 -19.40 11.62 37.97
N THR A 812 -18.42 11.50 38.87
CA THR A 812 -18.62 10.95 40.22
C THR A 812 -19.60 11.81 41.04
N ARG A 813 -19.44 13.14 41.01
CA ARG A 813 -20.38 14.09 41.67
C ARG A 813 -21.80 14.02 41.08
N LEU A 814 -21.94 13.89 39.75
CA LEU A 814 -23.24 13.73 39.09
C LEU A 814 -23.92 12.40 39.48
N ASN A 815 -23.16 11.31 39.50
CA ASN A 815 -23.69 9.97 39.76
C ASN A 815 -24.07 9.76 41.24
N ALA A 816 -23.33 10.34 42.18
CA ALA A 816 -23.56 10.14 43.61
C ALA A 816 -24.88 10.75 44.12
N GLY A 817 -25.23 11.96 43.65
CA GLY A 817 -26.40 12.71 44.15
C GLY A 817 -27.74 12.42 43.47
N LEU A 818 -27.83 11.42 42.57
CA LEU A 818 -29.03 11.20 41.74
C LEU A 818 -30.22 10.63 42.54
N THR A 819 -29.97 9.67 43.43
CA THR A 819 -31.03 9.02 44.20
C THR A 819 -31.67 10.00 45.17
N ASP A 820 -30.83 10.69 45.96
CA ASP A 820 -31.26 11.55 47.06
C ASP A 820 -32.05 12.75 46.52
N ARG A 821 -31.55 13.43 45.48
CA ARG A 821 -32.26 14.56 44.85
C ARG A 821 -33.59 14.18 44.19
N LEU A 822 -33.74 12.93 43.73
CA LEU A 822 -35.03 12.44 43.24
C LEU A 822 -35.98 12.08 44.40
N ALA A 823 -35.47 11.73 45.57
CA ALA A 823 -36.26 11.57 46.80
C ALA A 823 -36.69 12.93 47.36
N ASP A 824 -35.79 13.92 47.41
CA ASP A 824 -36.07 15.30 47.80
C ASP A 824 -37.18 15.91 46.94
N LEU A 825 -37.03 15.85 45.61
CA LEU A 825 -38.05 16.28 44.64
C LEU A 825 -39.39 15.53 44.82
N THR A 826 -39.35 14.25 45.20
CA THR A 826 -40.55 13.47 45.51
C THR A 826 -41.22 13.90 46.81
N ALA A 827 -40.48 14.46 47.77
CA ALA A 827 -41.02 15.04 49.00
C ALA A 827 -41.60 16.45 48.73
N GLU A 828 -40.83 17.34 48.09
CA GLU A 828 -41.25 18.70 47.73
C GLU A 828 -42.58 18.70 46.95
N LEU A 829 -42.70 17.86 45.92
CA LEU A 829 -43.93 17.77 45.12
C LEU A 829 -45.11 17.16 45.90
N LYS A 830 -44.88 16.36 46.95
CA LYS A 830 -45.95 15.87 47.84
C LYS A 830 -46.42 16.94 48.80
N GLU A 831 -45.51 17.72 49.39
CA GLU A 831 -45.86 18.85 50.25
C GLU A 831 -46.58 19.96 49.47
N ALA A 832 -46.23 20.16 48.20
CA ALA A 832 -46.92 21.05 47.27
C ALA A 832 -48.28 20.49 46.75
N GLY A 833 -48.69 19.28 47.16
CA GLY A 833 -50.02 18.73 46.90
C GLY A 833 -50.26 18.16 45.50
N PHE A 834 -49.20 17.86 44.73
CA PHE A 834 -49.35 17.22 43.42
C PHE A 834 -49.87 15.77 43.53
N SER A 835 -50.60 15.30 42.51
CA SER A 835 -51.02 13.91 42.45
C SER A 835 -49.84 12.96 42.18
N ASN A 836 -49.97 11.69 42.59
CA ASN A 836 -48.94 10.67 42.36
C ASN A 836 -48.54 10.55 40.87
N ASP A 837 -49.48 10.72 39.95
CA ASP A 837 -49.23 10.64 38.50
C ASP A 837 -48.51 11.89 37.95
N GLU A 838 -48.62 13.04 38.62
CA GLU A 838 -47.83 14.25 38.29
C GLU A 838 -46.41 14.14 38.84
N ILE A 839 -46.28 13.76 40.12
CA ILE A 839 -45.00 13.47 40.78
C ILE A 839 -44.21 12.44 39.96
N GLN A 840 -44.86 11.33 39.58
CA GLN A 840 -44.20 10.25 38.84
C GLN A 840 -43.79 10.67 37.42
N ARG A 841 -44.51 11.60 36.77
CA ARG A 841 -44.12 12.17 35.47
C ARG A 841 -42.90 13.09 35.61
N GLU A 842 -42.89 14.02 36.56
CA GLU A 842 -41.78 14.96 36.74
C GLU A 842 -40.50 14.25 37.21
N VAL A 843 -40.60 13.33 38.18
CA VAL A 843 -39.47 12.50 38.62
C VAL A 843 -38.86 11.70 37.46
N ASN A 844 -39.67 11.21 36.52
CA ASN A 844 -39.17 10.52 35.32
C ASN A 844 -38.54 11.49 34.30
N ALA A 845 -39.11 12.68 34.10
CA ALA A 845 -38.52 13.71 33.23
C ALA A 845 -37.15 14.18 33.76
N ARG A 846 -37.05 14.47 35.06
CA ARG A 846 -35.80 14.88 35.71
C ARG A 846 -34.74 13.77 35.68
N ARG A 847 -35.14 12.52 35.91
CA ARG A 847 -34.28 11.32 35.77
C ARG A 847 -33.76 11.14 34.34
N ALA A 848 -34.60 11.37 33.31
CA ALA A 848 -34.18 11.28 31.92
C ALA A 848 -33.15 12.35 31.55
N LEU A 849 -33.34 13.59 32.04
CA LEU A 849 -32.37 14.68 31.85
C LEU A 849 -31.01 14.37 32.50
N TRP A 850 -31.00 13.90 33.76
CA TRP A 850 -29.75 13.47 34.42
C TRP A 850 -29.06 12.28 33.73
N LYS A 851 -29.82 11.34 33.15
CA LYS A 851 -29.24 10.24 32.37
C LYS A 851 -28.49 10.76 31.13
N ASN A 852 -29.03 11.78 30.46
CA ASN A 852 -28.37 12.41 29.31
C ASN A 852 -27.09 13.15 29.72
N GLU A 853 -27.07 13.82 30.88
CA GLU A 853 -25.86 14.46 31.44
C GLU A 853 -24.78 13.42 31.77
N LEU A 854 -25.15 12.30 32.40
CA LEU A 854 -24.23 11.19 32.68
C LEU A 854 -23.68 10.55 31.41
N GLU A 855 -24.50 10.37 30.37
CA GLU A 855 -24.03 9.88 29.06
C GLU A 855 -23.13 10.88 28.33
N ALA A 856 -23.35 12.18 28.49
CA ALA A 856 -22.48 13.22 27.94
C ALA A 856 -21.12 13.24 28.67
N ALA A 857 -21.12 13.15 30.00
CA ALA A 857 -19.89 13.05 30.79
C ALA A 857 -19.10 11.76 30.47
N LEU A 858 -19.78 10.61 30.32
CA LEU A 858 -19.15 9.37 29.86
C LEU A 858 -18.50 9.52 28.48
N LYS A 859 -19.17 10.18 27.52
CA LYS A 859 -18.60 10.47 26.19
C LYS A 859 -17.37 11.40 26.27
N GLN A 860 -17.30 12.29 27.27
CA GLN A 860 -16.10 13.10 27.51
C GLN A 860 -14.96 12.28 28.12
N ILE A 861 -15.21 11.39 29.08
CA ILE A 861 -14.20 10.43 29.59
C ILE A 861 -13.68 9.58 28.43
N ASP A 862 -14.58 9.01 27.63
CA ASP A 862 -14.25 8.16 26.48
C ASP A 862 -13.48 8.91 25.37
N ALA A 863 -13.57 10.25 25.31
CA ALA A 863 -12.81 11.09 24.40
C ALA A 863 -11.42 11.48 24.96
N VAL A 864 -11.29 11.63 26.28
CA VAL A 864 -9.99 11.93 26.94
C VAL A 864 -9.16 10.66 27.12
N ASP A 865 -9.77 9.51 27.41
CA ASP A 865 -9.11 8.18 27.47
C ASP A 865 -8.51 7.73 26.11
N ARG A 866 -8.91 8.38 25.01
CA ARG A 866 -8.40 8.13 23.64
C ARG A 866 -7.29 9.10 23.20
N ARG A 867 -6.93 10.11 24.01
CA ARG A 867 -6.16 11.30 23.59
C ARG A 867 -4.68 11.27 24.00
#